data_AF-A0A3Q7F7V8-F1
#
_entry.id   AF-A0A3Q7F7V8-F1
#
_cell.length_a   1.000
_cell.length_b   1.000
_cell.length_c   1.000
_cell.angle_alpha   90.00
_cell.angle_beta   90.00
_cell.angle_gamma   90.00
#
_symmetry.space_group_name_H-M   'P 1'
#
loop_
_entity.id
_entity.type
_entity.pdbx_description
1 polymer ?
#
loop_
_entity_poly.entity_id
_entity_poly.type
_entity_poly.pdbx_seq_one_letter_code
_entity_poly.pdbx_strand_id
1 'polypeptide(L)'
;MMMLKMLSSWNWRTRVRLSVFVAATLLLLLVGFLCSRFDDDQYRTLMNNIPDDHSNVDTSTTIKMNHPSKGRSSDTPILAYWIFGFRGESKRMLRLLKAVYHPRNQYLLHLLDGDGYEERMELAVSVESEHVFRAFGNVNVVGKSYAVEESGASALSAMLHASALLLRISPLWDWFFTLSSSDYPLFTQDDILFALTSLPRDLNFVGFTNRTIDRNRQHNVNRIVVDPSLHLKHATPLYYAVETREMPTTFDIFQGSPWMVLSRGFMEHCIKGWDNFPRKLLMYYANVVSPLESYFHTVLCNSPEFRNRIVNQDLRCSAPINVSNYYDNLVNEWAIFARPFKEGDPTLDELDRDILDRQPHGLVRGKWCYNRGHNYSSSCSSNSGFRWDRQWLVVNSKGRAYTQRVEPKLALVEVALPIEAFSEGWEPNNDSYLVIKAPGMDPLKIPLSDPSVVSDGVSVWEWSGSALDEGAEAAMWFSTHLGKPSRLVRFSEVKEMRVVDPNYAQGYNVMFSDGYPYLMLSQGSMNALNSLLKEPVPVNRFRPNVLVDGCEPFAEDLWKEIQINKLTFEGVKLCSRCKVPTINQETTVAGSEPTETLLKFRSDKALRPNKKQQGKVYFGQNMVCSDALSHGKGKIVKVGDPVYVHKVVPSSAEAPA
;
A
#
# COMPACT_ATOMS: atom_id res chain seq x y z
N MET A 1 70.34 19.84 -21.57
CA MET A 1 71.59 19.31 -22.19
C MET A 1 72.17 18.08 -21.48
N MET A 2 71.78 17.78 -20.22
CA MET A 2 72.28 16.62 -19.46
C MET A 2 71.55 15.29 -19.81
N MET A 3 70.27 15.35 -20.22
CA MET A 3 69.48 14.19 -20.67
C MET A 3 69.96 13.59 -22.01
N LEU A 4 70.42 14.44 -22.94
CA LEU A 4 70.93 14.01 -24.25
C LEU A 4 72.27 13.27 -24.17
N LYS A 5 73.09 13.53 -23.13
CA LYS A 5 74.33 12.79 -22.86
C LYS A 5 74.10 11.45 -22.12
N MET A 6 73.01 11.30 -21.37
CA MET A 6 72.64 10.01 -20.78
C MET A 6 72.12 9.01 -21.81
N LEU A 7 71.44 9.48 -22.87
CA LEU A 7 70.89 8.63 -23.91
C LEU A 7 71.97 8.03 -24.85
N SER A 8 73.17 8.63 -24.92
CA SER A 8 74.26 8.13 -25.76
C SER A 8 75.03 6.96 -25.16
N SER A 9 74.94 6.69 -23.85
CA SER A 9 75.67 5.59 -23.17
C SER A 9 74.92 4.26 -23.12
N TRP A 10 73.66 4.22 -23.60
CA TRP A 10 72.83 3.03 -23.53
C TRP A 10 73.03 2.14 -24.76
N ASN A 11 73.24 0.84 -24.52
CA ASN A 11 73.31 -0.20 -25.56
C ASN A 11 72.03 -0.20 -26.42
N TRP A 12 72.15 -0.50 -27.71
CA TRP A 12 71.07 -0.49 -28.69
C TRP A 12 69.83 -1.29 -28.23
N ARG A 13 70.03 -2.41 -27.52
CA ARG A 13 68.92 -3.22 -26.95
C ARG A 13 68.11 -2.47 -25.90
N THR A 14 68.75 -1.64 -25.08
CA THR A 14 68.09 -0.83 -24.04
C THR A 14 67.33 0.33 -24.65
N ARG A 15 67.87 0.92 -25.73
CA ARG A 15 67.17 1.96 -26.51
C ARG A 15 65.90 1.39 -27.15
N VAL A 16 66.00 0.22 -27.78
CA VAL A 16 64.85 -0.47 -28.39
C VAL A 16 63.77 -0.75 -27.34
N ARG A 17 64.14 -1.28 -26.16
CA ARG A 17 63.18 -1.54 -25.06
C ARG A 17 62.51 -0.28 -24.53
N LEU A 18 63.25 0.82 -24.38
CA LEU A 18 62.69 2.10 -23.94
C LEU A 18 61.75 2.68 -25.01
N SER A 19 62.10 2.60 -26.30
CA SER A 19 61.20 3.02 -27.39
C SER A 19 59.95 2.15 -27.50
N VAL A 20 60.03 0.83 -27.24
CA VAL A 20 58.85 -0.04 -27.19
C VAL A 20 57.97 0.29 -25.97
N PHE A 21 58.57 0.56 -24.81
CA PHE A 21 57.82 0.93 -23.61
C PHE A 21 57.12 2.29 -23.75
N VAL A 22 57.80 3.29 -24.31
CA VAL A 22 57.22 4.61 -24.62
C VAL A 22 56.15 4.50 -25.70
N ALA A 23 56.35 3.67 -26.73
CA ALA A 23 55.32 3.41 -27.74
C ALA A 23 54.09 2.72 -27.15
N ALA A 24 54.26 1.74 -26.25
CA ALA A 24 53.15 1.04 -25.59
C ALA A 24 52.38 1.95 -24.61
N THR A 25 53.06 2.83 -23.88
CA THR A 25 52.40 3.81 -23.00
C THR A 25 51.69 4.91 -23.79
N LEU A 26 52.28 5.38 -24.90
CA LEU A 26 51.61 6.29 -25.82
C LEU A 26 50.40 5.63 -26.49
N LEU A 27 50.47 4.34 -26.85
CA LEU A 27 49.34 3.58 -27.41
C LEU A 27 48.22 3.42 -26.38
N LEU A 28 48.54 3.12 -25.11
CA LEU A 28 47.55 3.03 -24.03
C LEU A 28 46.87 4.37 -23.73
N LEU A 29 47.65 5.47 -23.76
CA LEU A 29 47.09 6.82 -23.66
C LEU A 29 46.24 7.18 -24.88
N LEU A 30 46.63 6.77 -26.08
CA LEU A 30 45.84 6.94 -27.31
C LEU A 30 44.54 6.14 -27.27
N VAL A 31 44.57 4.90 -26.77
CA VAL A 31 43.36 4.07 -26.58
C VAL A 31 42.45 4.65 -25.50
N GLY A 32 43.00 5.18 -24.40
CA GLY A 32 42.23 5.90 -23.38
C GLY A 32 41.63 7.22 -23.90
N PHE A 33 42.37 7.95 -24.75
CA PHE A 33 41.90 9.18 -25.40
C PHE A 33 40.88 8.90 -26.52
N LEU A 34 41.01 7.77 -27.21
CA LEU A 34 40.04 7.29 -28.20
C LEU A 34 38.78 6.73 -27.54
N CYS A 35 38.88 6.02 -26.40
CA CYS A 35 37.70 5.56 -25.65
C CYS A 35 36.92 6.73 -25.03
N SER A 36 37.62 7.75 -24.49
CA SER A 36 36.96 8.95 -23.96
C SER A 36 36.35 9.83 -25.08
N ARG A 37 36.96 9.88 -26.27
CA ARG A 37 36.34 10.52 -27.44
C ARG A 37 35.19 9.71 -28.05
N PHE A 38 35.25 8.37 -28.03
CA PHE A 38 34.16 7.54 -28.54
C PHE A 38 32.89 7.67 -27.69
N ASP A 39 33.04 7.82 -26.37
CA ASP A 39 31.92 8.04 -25.44
C ASP A 39 31.34 9.47 -25.59
N ASP A 40 32.20 10.48 -25.79
CA ASP A 40 31.79 11.89 -25.92
C ASP A 40 31.20 12.22 -27.32
N ASP A 41 31.70 11.61 -28.40
CA ASP A 41 31.13 11.77 -29.75
C ASP A 41 29.82 11.00 -29.94
N GLN A 42 29.61 9.85 -29.28
CA GLN A 42 28.27 9.23 -29.23
C GLN A 42 27.30 10.08 -28.41
N TYR A 43 27.72 10.67 -27.29
CA TYR A 43 26.89 11.58 -26.49
C TYR A 43 26.52 12.86 -27.25
N ARG A 44 27.47 13.48 -27.97
CA ARG A 44 27.22 14.68 -28.78
C ARG A 44 26.40 14.41 -30.03
N THR A 45 26.54 13.24 -30.65
CA THR A 45 25.71 12.84 -31.80
C THR A 45 24.30 12.44 -31.36
N LEU A 46 24.12 11.93 -30.12
CA LEU A 46 22.80 11.72 -29.52
C LEU A 46 22.12 13.05 -29.15
N MET A 47 22.88 14.03 -28.66
CA MET A 47 22.34 15.35 -28.27
C MET A 47 22.05 16.28 -29.46
N ASN A 48 22.76 16.14 -30.59
CA ASN A 48 22.56 16.98 -31.78
C ASN A 48 21.52 16.43 -32.79
N ASN A 49 21.02 15.21 -32.59
CA ASN A 49 19.97 14.60 -33.44
C ASN A 49 18.56 14.67 -32.81
N ILE A 50 18.38 15.46 -31.75
CA ILE A 50 17.05 15.82 -31.25
C ILE A 50 16.63 17.07 -32.03
N PRO A 51 15.59 17.00 -32.88
CA PRO A 51 15.12 18.18 -33.60
C PRO A 51 14.51 19.18 -32.62
N ASP A 52 14.93 20.44 -32.69
CA ASP A 52 14.18 21.59 -32.18
C ASP A 52 12.88 21.72 -33.02
N ASP A 53 11.81 21.07 -32.59
CA ASP A 53 10.45 21.37 -33.07
C ASP A 53 9.57 21.80 -31.90
N HIS A 54 9.56 23.10 -31.67
CA HIS A 54 8.51 23.78 -30.93
C HIS A 54 7.25 23.92 -31.82
N SER A 55 6.56 22.81 -32.13
CA SER A 55 5.12 22.83 -32.48
C SER A 55 4.52 21.42 -32.62
N ASN A 56 3.44 21.17 -31.86
CA ASN A 56 2.49 20.06 -32.01
C ASN A 56 3.00 18.62 -31.80
N VAL A 57 3.10 18.20 -30.53
CA VAL A 57 2.85 16.80 -30.14
C VAL A 57 1.81 16.80 -29.02
N ASP A 58 0.70 16.11 -29.27
CA ASP A 58 -0.44 15.97 -28.38
C ASP A 58 -0.05 15.50 -26.98
N THR A 59 -0.40 16.32 -26.00
CA THR A 59 -0.43 15.99 -24.58
C THR A 59 -1.51 14.94 -24.28
N SER A 60 -1.20 13.65 -24.38
CA SER A 60 -2.04 12.61 -23.77
C SER A 60 -1.34 11.27 -23.52
N THR A 61 -0.48 11.20 -22.49
CA THR A 61 -0.35 10.00 -21.61
C THR A 61 0.43 10.36 -20.35
N THR A 62 -0.08 11.32 -19.58
CA THR A 62 0.36 11.44 -18.18
C THR A 62 -0.34 10.32 -17.41
N ILE A 63 0.40 9.28 -17.01
CA ILE A 63 -0.05 8.36 -15.96
C ILE A 63 -0.28 9.23 -14.73
N LYS A 64 -1.55 9.56 -14.43
CA LYS A 64 -1.90 10.32 -13.23
C LYS A 64 -1.58 9.45 -12.03
N MET A 65 -0.52 9.82 -11.30
CA MET A 65 -0.18 9.22 -10.02
C MET A 65 -1.36 9.41 -9.05
N ASN A 66 -1.85 8.33 -8.45
CA ASN A 66 -2.88 8.33 -7.42
C ASN A 66 -2.31 8.87 -6.10
N HIS A 67 -1.97 10.16 -6.05
CA HIS A 67 -1.51 10.78 -4.81
C HIS A 67 -2.70 10.97 -3.84
N PRO A 68 -2.57 10.57 -2.57
CA PRO A 68 -3.59 10.84 -1.56
C PRO A 68 -3.74 12.34 -1.33
N SER A 69 -4.97 12.85 -1.25
CA SER A 69 -5.18 14.25 -0.85
C SER A 69 -4.88 14.45 0.64
N LYS A 70 -4.27 15.59 0.99
CA LYS A 70 -3.87 15.93 2.38
C LYS A 70 -5.07 16.13 3.32
N GLY A 71 -6.26 16.36 2.79
CA GLY A 71 -7.47 16.44 3.60
C GLY A 71 -7.48 17.61 4.61
N ARG A 72 -8.39 17.56 5.59
CA ARG A 72 -8.41 18.43 6.78
C ARG A 72 -7.51 17.86 7.88
N SER A 73 -7.22 18.63 8.93
CA SER A 73 -6.38 18.20 10.06
C SER A 73 -6.91 16.96 10.83
N SER A 74 -8.17 16.59 10.62
CA SER A 74 -8.83 15.38 11.15
C SER A 74 -8.60 14.11 10.31
N ASP A 75 -8.00 14.24 9.12
CA ASP A 75 -7.86 13.13 8.18
C ASP A 75 -6.59 12.33 8.48
N THR A 76 -6.57 11.06 8.05
CA THR A 76 -5.47 10.12 8.28
C THR A 76 -4.12 10.72 7.87
N PRO A 77 -3.06 10.65 8.70
CA PRO A 77 -1.77 11.24 8.36
C PRO A 77 -1.12 10.58 7.14
N ILE A 78 -0.15 11.26 6.54
CA ILE A 78 0.75 10.69 5.53
C ILE A 78 2.14 10.57 6.17
N LEU A 79 2.67 9.35 6.26
CA LEU A 79 3.98 9.10 6.86
C LEU A 79 5.06 9.07 5.78
N ALA A 80 6.23 9.63 6.07
CA ALA A 80 7.42 9.55 5.24
C ALA A 80 8.47 8.68 5.94
N TYR A 81 8.81 7.55 5.35
CA TYR A 81 9.81 6.61 5.86
C TYR A 81 11.13 6.78 5.11
N TRP A 82 12.19 7.06 5.85
CA TRP A 82 13.56 6.86 5.38
C TRP A 82 14.07 5.52 5.89
N ILE A 83 14.18 4.56 4.99
CA ILE A 83 14.68 3.21 5.27
C ILE A 83 16.11 3.14 4.76
N PHE A 84 17.07 2.95 5.65
CA PHE A 84 18.48 2.85 5.29
C PHE A 84 19.10 1.52 5.68
N GLY A 85 20.16 1.14 4.97
CA GLY A 85 20.95 -0.04 5.26
C GLY A 85 22.36 0.10 4.69
N PHE A 86 23.24 -0.80 5.08
CA PHE A 86 24.62 -0.87 4.63
C PHE A 86 24.79 -1.96 3.56
N ARG A 87 26.02 -2.11 3.06
CA ARG A 87 26.37 -3.13 2.07
C ARG A 87 25.89 -4.51 2.49
N GLY A 88 25.20 -5.21 1.58
CA GLY A 88 24.65 -6.54 1.78
C GLY A 88 23.26 -6.56 2.44
N GLU A 89 22.69 -5.42 2.81
CA GLU A 89 21.42 -5.34 3.54
C GLU A 89 20.20 -5.03 2.66
N SER A 90 20.37 -4.90 1.34
CA SER A 90 19.28 -4.59 0.39
C SER A 90 18.06 -5.51 0.54
N LYS A 91 18.27 -6.82 0.74
CA LYS A 91 17.20 -7.79 0.96
C LYS A 91 16.42 -7.53 2.25
N ARG A 92 17.11 -7.17 3.33
CA ARG A 92 16.49 -6.82 4.62
C ARG A 92 15.71 -5.52 4.50
N MET A 93 16.26 -4.52 3.81
CA MET A 93 15.57 -3.27 3.50
C MET A 93 14.27 -3.53 2.73
N LEU A 94 14.30 -4.42 1.73
CA LEU A 94 13.11 -4.79 0.96
C LEU A 94 12.08 -5.55 1.80
N ARG A 95 12.53 -6.47 2.68
CA ARG A 95 11.64 -7.17 3.62
C ARG A 95 10.95 -6.17 4.56
N LEU A 96 11.71 -5.27 5.16
CA LEU A 96 11.18 -4.21 6.03
C LEU A 96 10.20 -3.30 5.26
N LEU A 97 10.58 -2.82 4.08
CA LEU A 97 9.71 -2.01 3.23
C LEU A 97 8.36 -2.68 3.03
N LYS A 98 8.34 -3.97 2.67
CA LYS A 98 7.09 -4.72 2.47
C LYS A 98 6.28 -4.87 3.75
N ALA A 99 6.92 -4.96 4.90
CA ALA A 99 6.26 -5.00 6.21
C ALA A 99 5.64 -3.65 6.60
N VAL A 100 6.25 -2.53 6.23
CA VAL A 100 5.76 -1.18 6.55
C VAL A 100 5.03 -0.50 5.38
N TYR A 101 4.76 -1.21 4.28
CA TYR A 101 4.19 -0.60 3.08
C TYR A 101 2.71 -0.26 3.23
N HIS A 102 2.34 0.94 2.80
CA HIS A 102 0.98 1.43 2.69
C HIS A 102 0.92 2.47 1.56
N PRO A 103 -0.07 2.45 0.65
CA PRO A 103 -0.14 3.31 -0.54
C PRO A 103 -0.25 4.80 -0.21
N ARG A 104 -0.72 5.13 1.00
CA ARG A 104 -0.81 6.52 1.48
C ARG A 104 0.54 7.14 1.80
N ASN A 105 1.51 6.34 2.22
CA ASN A 105 2.78 6.82 2.77
C ASN A 105 3.82 7.05 1.67
N GLN A 106 4.95 7.63 2.04
CA GLN A 106 6.10 7.90 1.17
C GLN A 106 7.31 7.13 1.68
N TYR A 107 8.07 6.49 0.78
CA TYR A 107 9.22 5.68 1.14
C TYR A 107 10.45 6.14 0.36
N LEU A 108 11.55 6.34 1.08
CA LEU A 108 12.87 6.60 0.53
C LEU A 108 13.86 5.55 1.05
N LEU A 109 14.34 4.71 0.14
CA LEU A 109 15.34 3.68 0.40
C LEU A 109 16.73 4.24 0.14
N HIS A 110 17.64 4.12 1.10
CA HIS A 110 18.99 4.64 1.00
C HIS A 110 20.02 3.62 1.46
N LEU A 111 20.72 3.00 0.50
CA LEU A 111 21.89 2.16 0.80
C LEU A 111 23.10 3.06 1.08
N LEU A 112 23.56 3.12 2.33
CA LEU A 112 24.64 3.99 2.83
C LEU A 112 26.02 3.39 2.54
N ASP A 113 26.28 3.10 1.27
CA ASP A 113 27.56 2.63 0.78
C ASP A 113 27.95 3.39 -0.48
N GLY A 114 29.16 3.96 -0.52
CA GLY A 114 29.66 4.70 -1.67
C GLY A 114 29.84 3.82 -2.91
N ASP A 115 30.28 2.57 -2.75
CA ASP A 115 30.68 1.71 -3.88
C ASP A 115 29.70 0.55 -4.17
N GLY A 116 28.57 0.50 -3.47
CA GLY A 116 27.50 -0.49 -3.69
C GLY A 116 26.60 -0.20 -4.89
N TYR A 117 27.16 0.25 -6.04
CA TYR A 117 26.34 0.62 -7.21
C TYR A 117 25.50 -0.55 -7.74
N GLU A 118 26.09 -1.74 -7.85
CA GLU A 118 25.40 -2.95 -8.32
C GLU A 118 24.23 -3.30 -7.40
N GLU A 119 24.48 -3.37 -6.09
CA GLU A 119 23.45 -3.66 -5.09
C GLU A 119 22.33 -2.59 -5.07
N ARG A 120 22.67 -1.31 -5.22
CA ARG A 120 21.65 -0.24 -5.35
C ARG A 120 20.80 -0.41 -6.60
N MET A 121 21.41 -0.82 -7.71
CA MET A 121 20.69 -1.05 -8.95
C MET A 121 19.76 -2.26 -8.82
N GLU A 122 20.22 -3.34 -8.20
CA GLU A 122 19.39 -4.52 -7.89
C GLU A 122 18.22 -4.17 -6.97
N LEU A 123 18.46 -3.33 -5.95
CA LEU A 123 17.39 -2.83 -5.07
C LEU A 123 16.37 -2.00 -5.86
N ALA A 124 16.82 -1.11 -6.74
CA ALA A 124 15.94 -0.31 -7.60
C ALA A 124 15.11 -1.18 -8.55
N VAL A 125 15.73 -2.18 -9.20
CA VAL A 125 15.03 -3.15 -10.05
C VAL A 125 14.03 -3.97 -9.23
N SER A 126 14.38 -4.35 -8.01
CA SER A 126 13.48 -5.09 -7.12
C SER A 126 12.26 -4.26 -6.73
N VAL A 127 12.44 -2.96 -6.45
CA VAL A 127 11.33 -2.03 -6.18
C VAL A 127 10.46 -1.85 -7.42
N GLU A 128 11.06 -1.63 -8.58
CA GLU A 128 10.34 -1.45 -9.84
C GLU A 128 9.58 -2.72 -10.26
N SER A 129 10.07 -3.92 -9.92
CA SER A 129 9.41 -5.17 -10.27
C SER A 129 8.12 -5.43 -9.47
N GLU A 130 7.97 -4.80 -8.30
CA GLU A 130 6.77 -4.90 -7.47
C GLU A 130 5.64 -4.02 -8.03
N HIS A 131 4.61 -4.68 -8.58
CA HIS A 131 3.48 -4.01 -9.24
C HIS A 131 2.82 -2.94 -8.35
N VAL A 132 2.68 -3.22 -7.05
CA VAL A 132 2.05 -2.29 -6.10
C VAL A 132 2.87 -1.00 -5.96
N PHE A 133 4.20 -1.12 -5.85
CA PHE A 133 5.06 0.06 -5.71
C PHE A 133 5.01 0.93 -6.96
N ARG A 134 5.01 0.29 -8.14
CA ARG A 134 4.87 0.97 -9.43
C ARG A 134 3.51 1.65 -9.59
N ALA A 135 2.43 1.00 -9.18
CA ALA A 135 1.07 1.51 -9.31
C ALA A 135 0.83 2.79 -8.49
N PHE A 136 1.40 2.87 -7.28
CA PHE A 136 1.24 4.03 -6.41
C PHE A 136 2.39 5.05 -6.53
N GLY A 137 3.54 4.67 -7.10
CA GLY A 137 4.66 5.57 -7.35
C GLY A 137 5.22 6.24 -6.09
N ASN A 138 5.09 5.58 -4.94
CA ASN A 138 5.37 6.17 -3.62
C ASN A 138 6.64 5.60 -2.95
N VAL A 139 7.44 4.81 -3.68
CA VAL A 139 8.71 4.25 -3.21
C VAL A 139 9.84 4.77 -4.10
N ASN A 140 10.87 5.35 -3.50
CA ASN A 140 12.02 5.91 -4.21
C ASN A 140 13.32 5.29 -3.69
N VAL A 141 14.30 5.08 -4.56
CA VAL A 141 15.65 4.61 -4.21
C VAL A 141 16.66 5.72 -4.49
N VAL A 142 17.54 6.02 -3.55
CA VAL A 142 18.61 7.02 -3.73
C VAL A 142 19.65 6.49 -4.72
N GLY A 143 19.73 7.09 -5.91
CA GLY A 143 20.61 6.61 -6.99
C GLY A 143 22.12 6.75 -6.70
N LYS A 144 22.53 7.89 -6.13
CA LYS A 144 23.93 8.16 -5.77
C LYS A 144 24.08 8.26 -4.26
N SER A 145 24.87 7.36 -3.69
CA SER A 145 25.17 7.33 -2.26
C SER A 145 26.65 7.67 -1.99
N TYR A 146 27.01 7.68 -0.73
CA TYR A 146 28.31 8.02 -0.19
C TYR A 146 28.60 7.19 1.05
N ALA A 147 29.87 7.16 1.46
CA ALA A 147 30.28 6.50 2.69
C ALA A 147 29.65 7.17 3.91
N VAL A 148 29.22 6.35 4.86
CA VAL A 148 28.73 6.80 6.16
C VAL A 148 29.40 6.01 7.25
N GLU A 149 29.96 6.73 8.22
CA GLU A 149 30.39 6.23 9.51
C GLU A 149 29.27 6.51 10.51
N GLU A 150 28.73 5.46 11.15
CA GLU A 150 27.56 5.54 12.02
C GLU A 150 27.76 6.51 13.20
N SER A 151 28.97 6.53 13.75
CA SER A 151 29.33 7.41 14.87
C SER A 151 29.74 8.82 14.40
N GLY A 152 29.75 9.08 13.10
CA GLY A 152 30.28 10.29 12.49
C GLY A 152 29.24 11.31 12.04
N ALA A 153 29.73 12.47 11.61
CA ALA A 153 28.91 13.53 11.03
C ALA A 153 28.30 13.14 9.68
N SER A 154 28.88 12.17 8.98
CA SER A 154 28.32 11.59 7.76
C SER A 154 26.96 10.92 8.00
N ALA A 155 26.70 10.34 9.17
CA ALA A 155 25.39 9.78 9.52
C ALA A 155 24.33 10.88 9.69
N LEU A 156 24.68 11.99 10.35
CA LEU A 156 23.81 13.17 10.45
C LEU A 156 23.53 13.78 9.07
N SER A 157 24.57 13.88 8.24
CA SER A 157 24.45 14.33 6.84
C SER A 157 23.51 13.44 6.04
N ALA A 158 23.59 12.12 6.19
CA ALA A 158 22.68 11.17 5.53
C ALA A 158 21.21 11.40 5.90
N MET A 159 20.90 11.57 7.19
CA MET A 159 19.53 11.85 7.63
C MET A 159 19.00 13.18 7.09
N LEU A 160 19.82 14.23 7.11
CA LEU A 160 19.43 15.55 6.59
C LEU A 160 19.24 15.53 5.07
N HIS A 161 20.09 14.80 4.34
CA HIS A 161 19.96 14.62 2.90
C HIS A 161 18.68 13.85 2.54
N ALA A 162 18.40 12.73 3.22
CA ALA A 162 17.17 11.96 3.02
C ALA A 162 15.92 12.81 3.29
N SER A 163 15.96 13.60 4.36
CA SER A 163 14.89 14.53 4.72
C SER A 163 14.68 15.62 3.67
N ALA A 164 15.77 16.17 3.13
CA ALA A 164 15.71 17.17 2.07
C ALA A 164 15.11 16.60 0.77
N LEU A 165 15.45 15.35 0.43
CA LEU A 165 14.85 14.63 -0.68
C LEU A 165 13.35 14.43 -0.46
N LEU A 166 12.92 13.94 0.70
CA LEU A 166 11.49 13.72 1.00
C LEU A 166 10.69 15.03 1.03
N LEU A 167 11.27 16.13 1.51
CA LEU A 167 10.64 17.46 1.44
C LEU A 167 10.44 17.95 -0.01
N ARG A 168 11.29 17.49 -0.94
CA ARG A 168 11.22 17.81 -2.38
C ARG A 168 10.31 16.86 -3.15
N ILE A 169 10.34 15.56 -2.83
CA ILE A 169 9.55 14.51 -3.50
C ILE A 169 8.06 14.71 -3.25
N SER A 170 7.66 15.00 -2.01
CA SER A 170 6.25 15.17 -1.66
C SER A 170 6.03 16.31 -0.67
N PRO A 171 5.06 17.21 -0.93
CA PRO A 171 4.66 18.26 0.03
C PRO A 171 3.66 17.76 1.08
N LEU A 172 3.20 16.51 0.98
CA LEU A 172 1.96 16.08 1.64
C LEU A 172 2.17 15.35 2.97
N TRP A 173 3.35 14.78 3.22
CA TRP A 173 3.62 14.02 4.44
C TRP A 173 3.63 14.89 5.70
N ASP A 174 3.35 14.27 6.85
CA ASP A 174 3.20 14.92 8.16
C ASP A 174 4.34 14.58 9.11
N TRP A 175 4.78 13.32 9.12
CA TRP A 175 5.87 12.83 9.98
C TRP A 175 6.97 12.12 9.19
N PHE A 176 8.20 12.35 9.59
CA PHE A 176 9.42 11.72 9.10
C PHE A 176 9.89 10.63 10.08
N PHE A 177 9.83 9.39 9.62
CA PHE A 177 10.27 8.19 10.34
C PHE A 177 11.64 7.77 9.83
N THR A 178 12.59 7.60 10.74
CA THR A 178 13.86 6.93 10.44
C THR A 178 13.69 5.44 10.69
N LEU A 179 14.23 4.55 9.85
CA LEU A 179 14.28 3.11 10.08
C LEU A 179 15.58 2.54 9.50
N SER A 180 16.30 1.74 10.27
CA SER A 180 17.39 0.92 9.73
C SER A 180 16.86 -0.41 9.21
N SER A 181 17.66 -1.11 8.40
CA SER A 181 17.42 -2.50 7.95
C SER A 181 17.21 -3.50 9.09
N SER A 182 17.51 -3.11 10.34
CA SER A 182 17.37 -3.91 11.56
C SER A 182 16.11 -3.59 12.38
N ASP A 183 15.34 -2.58 11.99
CA ASP A 183 14.04 -2.26 12.62
C ASP A 183 12.93 -3.16 12.04
N TYR A 184 11.89 -3.42 12.84
CA TYR A 184 10.71 -4.13 12.36
C TYR A 184 9.42 -3.65 13.05
N PRO A 185 8.30 -3.50 12.31
CA PRO A 185 7.05 -3.01 12.89
C PRO A 185 6.43 -4.03 13.84
N LEU A 186 5.77 -3.50 14.87
CA LEU A 186 5.05 -4.25 15.91
C LEU A 186 3.54 -4.14 15.76
N PHE A 187 3.09 -3.36 14.78
CA PHE A 187 1.70 -3.10 14.45
C PHE A 187 1.56 -2.97 12.94
N THR A 188 0.36 -3.21 12.42
CA THR A 188 0.09 -2.95 11.01
C THR A 188 0.14 -1.45 10.72
N GLN A 189 0.38 -1.07 9.45
CA GLN A 189 0.36 0.33 9.05
C GLN A 189 -1.00 0.99 9.29
N ASP A 190 -2.10 0.26 9.14
CA ASP A 190 -3.44 0.76 9.40
C ASP A 190 -3.62 1.13 10.88
N ASP A 191 -3.12 0.30 11.79
CA ASP A 191 -3.17 0.55 13.24
C ASP A 191 -2.30 1.75 13.62
N ILE A 192 -1.09 1.85 13.06
CA ILE A 192 -0.20 3.00 13.26
C ILE A 192 -0.87 4.29 12.76
N LEU A 193 -1.43 4.27 11.55
CA LEU A 193 -2.14 5.40 10.98
C LEU A 193 -3.36 5.78 11.81
N PHE A 194 -4.13 4.80 12.29
CA PHE A 194 -5.29 5.02 13.16
C PHE A 194 -4.88 5.69 14.48
N ALA A 195 -3.86 5.16 15.16
CA ALA A 195 -3.35 5.71 16.41
C ALA A 195 -2.85 7.16 16.23
N LEU A 196 -2.07 7.40 15.18
CA LEU A 196 -1.53 8.73 14.88
C LEU A 196 -2.60 9.72 14.43
N THR A 197 -3.74 9.26 13.89
CA THR A 197 -4.82 10.15 13.43
C THR A 197 -5.29 11.10 14.54
N SER A 198 -5.33 10.62 15.78
CA SER A 198 -5.78 11.37 16.96
C SER A 198 -4.74 12.36 17.53
N LEU A 199 -3.49 12.34 17.03
CA LEU A 199 -2.40 13.16 17.57
C LEU A 199 -2.17 14.44 16.76
N PRO A 200 -1.82 15.57 17.41
CA PRO A 200 -1.40 16.78 16.69
C PRO A 200 -0.18 16.52 15.79
N ARG A 201 -0.27 16.95 14.53
CA ARG A 201 0.75 16.69 13.47
C ARG A 201 2.09 17.40 13.68
N ASP A 202 2.15 18.34 14.63
CA ASP A 202 3.34 19.11 14.96
C ASP A 202 4.18 18.49 16.08
N LEU A 203 3.76 17.36 16.64
CA LEU A 203 4.51 16.63 17.66
C LEU A 203 5.76 15.94 17.09
N ASN A 204 6.81 15.88 17.90
CA ASN A 204 8.09 15.23 17.62
C ASN A 204 8.36 14.20 18.73
N PHE A 205 8.56 12.95 18.34
CA PHE A 205 8.78 11.81 19.24
C PHE A 205 10.28 11.54 19.30
N VAL A 206 10.90 11.91 20.41
CA VAL A 206 12.33 11.83 20.63
C VAL A 206 12.59 11.39 22.07
N GLY A 207 13.27 10.26 22.26
CA GLY A 207 13.66 9.79 23.58
C GLY A 207 14.96 10.46 24.04
N PHE A 208 14.95 11.19 25.16
CA PHE A 208 16.14 11.79 25.76
C PHE A 208 16.02 11.96 27.27
N THR A 209 17.18 12.07 27.93
CA THR A 209 17.23 12.28 29.38
C THR A 209 17.18 13.78 29.70
N ASN A 210 16.27 14.20 30.59
CA ASN A 210 16.17 15.59 31.09
C ASN A 210 17.34 16.01 32.01
N ARG A 211 18.31 15.13 32.26
CA ARG A 211 19.52 15.48 33.01
C ARG A 211 20.54 16.08 32.06
N THR A 212 21.10 17.22 32.45
CA THR A 212 22.34 17.76 31.87
C THR A 212 23.37 16.65 31.67
N ILE A 213 24.09 16.71 30.55
CA ILE A 213 25.12 15.74 30.12
C ILE A 213 25.89 15.16 31.32
N ASP A 214 25.88 13.84 31.45
CA ASP A 214 26.69 13.14 32.45
C ASP A 214 28.19 13.30 32.13
N ARG A 215 29.07 13.25 33.13
CA ARG A 215 30.53 13.43 32.99
C ARG A 215 31.15 12.53 31.91
N ASN A 216 30.67 11.28 31.78
CA ASN A 216 31.13 10.35 30.74
C ASN A 216 30.70 10.78 29.34
N ARG A 217 29.53 11.40 29.20
CA ARG A 217 29.01 11.94 27.92
C ARG A 217 29.64 13.27 27.57
N GLN A 218 30.01 14.06 28.58
CA GLN A 218 30.76 15.32 28.42
C GLN A 218 32.09 15.08 27.72
N HIS A 219 32.75 13.95 28.03
CA HIS A 219 33.99 13.56 27.38
C HIS A 219 33.83 13.45 25.85
N ASN A 220 32.75 12.84 25.36
CA ASN A 220 32.52 12.68 23.92
C ASN A 220 32.26 14.01 23.21
N VAL A 221 31.58 14.95 23.88
CA VAL A 221 31.28 16.28 23.33
C VAL A 221 32.52 17.18 23.32
N ASN A 222 33.44 17.01 24.28
CA ASN A 222 34.69 17.76 24.37
C ASN A 222 35.76 17.25 23.40
N ARG A 223 35.66 16.00 22.93
CA ARG A 223 36.59 15.46 21.91
C ARG A 223 36.28 16.03 20.55
N ILE A 224 37.34 16.37 19.82
CA ILE A 224 37.26 16.78 18.42
C ILE A 224 37.54 15.55 17.56
N VAL A 225 36.60 15.20 16.69
CA VAL A 225 36.78 14.14 15.70
C VAL A 225 36.71 14.65 14.28
N VAL A 226 37.41 13.99 13.38
CA VAL A 226 37.25 14.18 11.94
C VAL A 226 36.64 12.91 11.40
N ASP A 227 35.54 13.05 10.66
CA ASP A 227 34.89 11.96 9.93
C ASP A 227 35.42 11.92 8.49
N PRO A 228 36.34 10.99 8.15
CA PRO A 228 36.89 10.91 6.81
C PRO A 228 35.85 10.47 5.77
N SER A 229 34.76 9.82 6.20
CA SER A 229 33.70 9.30 5.32
C SER A 229 32.93 10.43 4.61
N LEU A 230 33.02 11.68 5.10
CA LEU A 230 32.51 12.86 4.38
C LEU A 230 33.26 13.17 3.08
N HIS A 231 34.49 12.66 2.92
CA HIS A 231 35.37 12.97 1.80
C HIS A 231 35.81 11.72 1.02
N LEU A 232 35.79 10.56 1.66
CA LEU A 232 36.22 9.28 1.09
C LEU A 232 35.04 8.47 0.53
N LYS A 233 35.35 7.55 -0.37
CA LYS A 233 34.35 6.65 -0.98
C LYS A 233 33.93 5.49 -0.06
N HIS A 234 34.79 5.10 0.87
CA HIS A 234 34.56 4.00 1.80
C HIS A 234 34.39 4.52 3.23
N ALA A 235 33.51 3.86 4.00
CA ALA A 235 33.34 4.14 5.41
C ALA A 235 34.68 3.93 6.13
N THR A 236 35.12 4.96 6.84
CA THR A 236 36.41 5.00 7.52
C THR A 236 36.20 5.41 8.97
N PRO A 237 36.84 4.72 9.94
CA PRO A 237 36.70 5.07 11.35
C PRO A 237 37.09 6.52 11.64
N LEU A 238 36.47 7.09 12.68
CA LEU A 238 36.75 8.45 13.12
C LEU A 238 38.21 8.65 13.50
N TYR A 239 38.77 9.78 13.05
CA TYR A 239 40.06 10.26 13.52
C TYR A 239 39.87 11.17 14.74
N TYR A 240 40.54 10.86 15.84
CA TYR A 240 40.45 11.64 17.08
C TYR A 240 41.61 12.62 17.15
N ALA A 241 41.32 13.90 17.30
CA ALA A 241 42.33 14.90 17.59
C ALA A 241 42.90 14.71 19.00
N VAL A 242 44.13 15.20 19.21
CA VAL A 242 44.77 15.22 20.53
C VAL A 242 44.16 16.33 21.38
N GLU A 243 43.81 17.44 20.73
CA GLU A 243 43.16 18.59 21.34
C GLU A 243 41.69 18.30 21.69
N THR A 244 41.23 18.95 22.76
CA THR A 244 39.83 18.96 23.17
C THR A 244 39.29 20.39 23.07
N ARG A 245 37.97 20.52 23.07
CA ARG A 245 37.28 21.80 23.13
C ARG A 245 36.48 21.93 24.42
N GLU A 246 36.23 23.18 24.81
CA GLU A 246 35.29 23.49 25.88
C GLU A 246 33.85 23.36 25.40
N MET A 247 32.94 23.18 26.36
CA MET A 247 31.51 23.15 26.07
C MET A 247 31.03 24.52 25.65
N PRO A 248 30.15 24.61 24.63
CA PRO A 248 29.53 25.86 24.26
C PRO A 248 28.64 26.36 25.42
N THR A 249 28.72 27.67 25.69
CA THR A 249 27.89 28.35 26.70
C THR A 249 26.66 29.02 26.09
N THR A 250 26.56 29.04 24.76
CA THR A 250 25.51 29.75 24.02
C THR A 250 24.20 28.97 23.93
N PHE A 251 24.21 27.66 24.15
CA PHE A 251 23.05 26.78 24.10
C PHE A 251 23.28 25.54 24.96
N ASP A 252 22.20 24.92 25.42
CA ASP A 252 22.25 23.68 26.20
C ASP A 252 22.31 22.48 25.25
N ILE A 253 23.20 21.52 25.51
CA ILE A 253 23.30 20.31 24.70
C ILE A 253 22.44 19.21 25.31
N PHE A 254 21.59 18.61 24.48
CA PHE A 254 20.73 17.50 24.82
C PHE A 254 21.18 16.24 24.09
N GLN A 255 21.11 15.08 24.74
CA GLN A 255 21.46 13.78 24.14
C GLN A 255 20.40 12.74 24.46
N GLY A 256 20.13 11.87 23.49
CA GLY A 256 19.13 10.82 23.58
C GLY A 256 19.31 9.75 22.52
N SER A 257 18.21 9.06 22.24
CA SER A 257 18.16 8.04 21.20
C SER A 257 18.42 8.67 19.82
N PRO A 258 19.24 8.05 18.95
CA PRO A 258 19.42 8.51 17.57
C PRO A 258 18.19 8.20 16.70
N TRP A 259 17.22 7.49 17.25
CA TRP A 259 15.98 7.08 16.61
C TRP A 259 14.87 8.06 16.94
N MET A 260 14.13 8.50 15.92
CA MET A 260 13.22 9.63 16.06
C MET A 260 12.04 9.53 15.10
N VAL A 261 10.93 10.16 15.48
CA VAL A 261 9.84 10.52 14.57
C VAL A 261 9.64 12.03 14.63
N LEU A 262 9.94 12.71 13.53
CA LEU A 262 10.02 14.17 13.48
C LEU A 262 8.91 14.75 12.63
N SER A 263 8.26 15.81 13.11
CA SER A 263 7.23 16.52 12.35
C SER A 263 7.83 17.17 11.10
N ARG A 264 7.02 17.28 10.05
CA ARG A 264 7.43 18.00 8.83
C ARG A 264 7.87 19.43 9.11
N GLY A 265 7.13 20.15 9.94
CA GLY A 265 7.46 21.54 10.28
C GLY A 265 8.84 21.68 10.92
N PHE A 266 9.21 20.74 11.79
CA PHE A 266 10.55 20.71 12.38
C PHE A 266 11.65 20.39 11.34
N MET A 267 11.39 19.46 10.42
CA MET A 267 12.34 19.15 9.35
C MET A 267 12.51 20.31 8.37
N GLU A 268 11.43 21.03 8.06
CA GLU A 268 11.49 22.26 7.28
C GLU A 268 12.30 23.34 7.99
N HIS A 269 12.15 23.49 9.31
CA HIS A 269 12.99 24.39 10.11
C HIS A 269 14.48 24.02 10.04
N CYS A 270 14.83 22.74 10.18
CA CYS A 270 16.22 22.28 10.12
C CYS A 270 16.88 22.49 8.74
N ILE A 271 16.12 22.34 7.65
CA ILE A 271 16.67 22.31 6.28
C ILE A 271 16.52 23.66 5.57
N LYS A 272 15.34 24.28 5.69
CA LYS A 272 14.94 25.49 4.96
C LYS A 272 14.74 26.71 5.88
N GLY A 273 14.79 26.53 7.20
CA GLY A 273 14.48 27.58 8.18
C GLY A 273 15.33 28.82 7.99
N TRP A 274 14.74 29.99 8.23
CA TRP A 274 15.46 31.27 8.20
C TRP A 274 16.36 31.44 9.42
N ASP A 275 16.06 30.76 10.53
CA ASP A 275 16.91 30.71 11.72
C ASP A 275 18.28 30.09 11.38
N ASN A 276 19.34 30.72 11.89
CA ASN A 276 20.70 30.27 11.72
C ASN A 276 21.14 29.27 12.78
N PHE A 277 20.34 29.05 13.84
CA PHE A 277 20.71 28.12 14.91
C PHE A 277 20.97 26.68 14.43
N PRO A 278 20.09 26.01 13.65
CA PRO A 278 20.40 24.69 13.11
C PRO A 278 21.70 24.65 12.28
N ARG A 279 21.94 25.68 11.45
CA ARG A 279 23.16 25.79 10.63
C ARG A 279 24.42 25.93 11.48
N LYS A 280 24.38 26.75 12.53
CA LYS A 280 25.48 26.91 13.49
C LYS A 280 25.77 25.61 14.22
N LEU A 281 24.71 24.89 14.62
CA LEU A 281 24.86 23.58 15.25
C LEU A 281 25.50 22.56 14.30
N LEU A 282 25.19 22.57 13.00
CA LEU A 282 25.86 21.68 12.04
C LEU A 282 27.36 21.90 11.98
N MET A 283 27.83 23.16 12.04
CA MET A 283 29.26 23.46 12.11
C MET A 283 29.89 22.88 13.39
N TYR A 284 29.17 22.95 14.51
CA TYR A 284 29.63 22.38 15.78
C TYR A 284 29.64 20.85 15.77
N TYR A 285 28.59 20.22 15.25
CA TYR A 285 28.39 18.76 15.21
C TYR A 285 29.18 18.05 14.11
N ALA A 286 29.78 18.80 13.18
CA ALA A 286 30.69 18.25 12.17
C ALA A 286 31.91 17.53 12.77
N ASN A 287 32.30 17.88 13.99
CA ASN A 287 33.48 17.33 14.67
C ASN A 287 33.16 16.68 16.01
N VAL A 288 32.01 16.01 16.11
CA VAL A 288 31.49 15.40 17.35
C VAL A 288 31.21 13.92 17.14
N VAL A 289 31.47 13.14 18.17
CA VAL A 289 31.12 11.71 18.19
C VAL A 289 29.61 11.56 18.37
N SER A 290 29.00 10.69 17.57
CA SER A 290 27.57 10.33 17.58
C SER A 290 26.64 11.55 17.49
N PRO A 291 26.78 12.43 16.49
CA PRO A 291 26.03 13.68 16.43
C PRO A 291 24.52 13.46 16.26
N LEU A 292 24.08 12.33 15.69
CA LEU A 292 22.65 11.96 15.59
C LEU A 292 21.97 11.80 16.95
N GLU A 293 22.71 11.41 17.98
CA GLU A 293 22.18 11.26 19.34
C GLU A 293 21.93 12.61 20.03
N SER A 294 22.30 13.74 19.42
CA SER A 294 22.32 15.02 20.12
C SER A 294 21.86 16.22 19.29
N TYR A 295 22.13 16.26 17.99
CA TYR A 295 21.83 17.39 17.12
C TYR A 295 20.34 17.77 17.17
N PHE A 296 19.45 16.84 16.84
CA PHE A 296 18.01 17.13 16.75
C PHE A 296 17.40 17.42 18.12
N HIS A 297 17.82 16.74 19.19
CA HIS A 297 17.38 17.04 20.56
C HIS A 297 17.77 18.47 20.96
N THR A 298 19.01 18.87 20.64
CA THR A 298 19.54 20.20 20.92
C THR A 298 18.81 21.28 20.13
N VAL A 299 18.51 21.06 18.85
CA VAL A 299 17.68 21.97 18.06
C VAL A 299 16.29 22.10 18.68
N LEU A 300 15.60 20.97 18.96
CA LEU A 300 14.24 20.96 19.51
C LEU A 300 14.13 21.71 20.85
N CYS A 301 15.04 21.44 21.79
CA CYS A 301 14.92 21.98 23.15
C CYS A 301 15.31 23.46 23.25
N ASN A 302 16.25 23.91 22.41
CA ASN A 302 16.68 25.31 22.37
C ASN A 302 15.80 26.19 21.46
N SER A 303 14.97 25.61 20.60
CA SER A 303 14.05 26.35 19.72
C SER A 303 12.70 26.59 20.42
N PRO A 304 12.32 27.85 20.74
CA PRO A 304 11.09 28.15 21.48
C PRO A 304 9.82 27.64 20.80
N GLU A 305 9.79 27.61 19.46
CA GLU A 305 8.66 27.17 18.65
C GLU A 305 8.34 25.67 18.84
N PHE A 306 9.35 24.85 19.13
CA PHE A 306 9.23 23.38 19.19
C PHE A 306 9.25 22.82 20.62
N ARG A 307 9.66 23.61 21.62
CA ARG A 307 9.83 23.14 23.00
C ARG A 307 8.59 22.45 23.60
N ASN A 308 7.39 22.95 23.28
CA ASN A 308 6.12 22.38 23.77
C ASN A 308 5.54 21.28 22.85
N ARG A 309 6.30 20.85 21.83
CA ARG A 309 5.88 19.87 20.81
C ARG A 309 6.71 18.60 20.88
N ILE A 310 7.30 18.32 22.04
CA ILE A 310 8.20 17.19 22.27
C ILE A 310 7.47 16.13 23.08
N VAL A 311 7.45 14.91 22.55
CA VAL A 311 7.02 13.70 23.26
C VAL A 311 8.28 12.91 23.58
N ASN A 312 8.57 12.73 24.87
CA ASN A 312 9.79 12.05 25.32
C ASN A 312 9.67 10.51 25.22
N GLN A 313 9.51 10.02 24.00
CA GLN A 313 9.47 8.61 23.63
C GLN A 313 9.90 8.49 22.16
N ASP A 314 10.74 7.52 21.80
CA ASP A 314 11.21 7.31 20.42
C ASP A 314 10.43 6.21 19.68
N LEU A 315 9.41 5.66 20.35
CA LEU A 315 8.49 4.64 19.87
C LEU A 315 9.18 3.32 19.51
N ARG A 316 10.32 3.01 20.15
CA ARG A 316 11.08 1.78 19.92
C ARG A 316 11.30 0.98 21.19
N CYS A 317 11.33 -0.34 21.02
CA CYS A 317 11.76 -1.27 22.06
C CYS A 317 12.87 -2.22 21.55
N SER A 318 13.46 -2.96 22.48
CA SER A 318 14.42 -4.01 22.13
C SER A 318 13.70 -5.21 21.48
N ALA A 319 14.36 -5.89 20.56
CA ALA A 319 13.83 -7.08 19.90
C ALA A 319 13.48 -8.16 20.94
N PRO A 320 12.26 -8.75 20.88
CA PRO A 320 11.83 -9.75 21.84
C PRO A 320 12.55 -11.09 21.63
N ILE A 321 12.75 -11.84 22.72
CA ILE A 321 13.31 -13.19 22.67
C ILE A 321 12.29 -14.20 22.12
N ASN A 322 10.98 -13.98 22.36
CA ASN A 322 9.88 -14.82 21.89
C ASN A 322 8.59 -13.98 21.78
N VAL A 323 7.83 -14.14 20.69
CA VAL A 323 6.56 -13.41 20.44
C VAL A 323 5.45 -13.79 21.44
N SER A 324 5.54 -14.92 22.13
CA SER A 324 4.53 -15.33 23.13
C SER A 324 4.59 -14.51 24.43
N ASN A 325 5.77 -14.06 24.86
CA ASN A 325 5.96 -13.20 26.04
C ASN A 325 5.77 -11.70 25.75
N TYR A 326 5.25 -11.38 24.56
CA TYR A 326 5.34 -10.07 23.94
C TYR A 326 4.15 -9.15 24.28
N TYR A 327 2.95 -9.73 24.42
CA TYR A 327 1.73 -8.97 24.72
C TYR A 327 1.72 -8.38 26.14
N ASP A 328 2.33 -9.07 27.12
CA ASP A 328 2.35 -8.62 28.51
C ASP A 328 3.24 -7.38 28.73
N ASN A 329 4.25 -7.16 27.88
CA ASN A 329 5.18 -6.03 27.98
C ASN A 329 4.75 -4.80 27.16
N LEU A 330 3.88 -4.97 26.16
CA LEU A 330 3.42 -3.92 25.24
C LEU A 330 2.61 -2.81 25.94
N VAL A 331 1.91 -3.14 27.02
CA VAL A 331 1.06 -2.19 27.76
C VAL A 331 1.90 -1.09 28.44
N ASN A 332 3.19 -1.31 28.67
CA ASN A 332 4.03 -0.38 29.43
C ASN A 332 4.91 0.57 28.59
N GLU A 333 5.18 0.27 27.30
CA GLU A 333 6.26 1.00 26.57
C GLU A 333 5.83 1.84 25.36
N TRP A 334 4.57 1.79 24.89
CA TRP A 334 4.10 2.63 23.75
C TRP A 334 5.01 2.55 22.49
N ALA A 335 5.69 1.41 22.29
CA ALA A 335 6.61 1.19 21.17
C ALA A 335 5.87 0.64 19.95
N ILE A 336 6.20 1.12 18.75
CA ILE A 336 5.61 0.65 17.47
C ILE A 336 6.62 -0.08 16.58
N PHE A 337 7.92 0.02 16.87
CA PHE A 337 9.00 -0.72 16.22
C PHE A 337 9.87 -1.45 17.25
N ALA A 338 10.40 -2.61 16.88
CA ALA A 338 11.44 -3.32 17.65
C ALA A 338 12.75 -3.39 16.87
N ARG A 339 13.87 -3.47 17.61
CA ARG A 339 15.21 -3.63 17.03
C ARG A 339 16.23 -4.14 18.06
N PRO A 340 17.39 -4.69 17.63
CA PRO A 340 17.74 -5.04 16.26
C PRO A 340 17.36 -6.48 15.91
N PHE A 341 16.89 -6.71 14.68
CA PHE A 341 16.71 -8.04 14.10
C PHE A 341 17.81 -8.37 13.10
N LYS A 342 18.29 -9.62 13.11
CA LYS A 342 19.29 -10.12 12.17
C LYS A 342 18.63 -10.68 10.90
N GLU A 343 19.42 -10.87 9.84
CA GLU A 343 18.93 -11.60 8.67
C GLU A 343 18.59 -13.05 9.04
N GLY A 344 17.43 -13.53 8.61
CA GLY A 344 16.97 -14.90 8.90
C GLY A 344 16.61 -15.13 10.37
N ASP A 345 16.41 -14.08 11.16
CA ASP A 345 15.93 -14.20 12.54
C ASP A 345 14.52 -14.82 12.55
N PRO A 346 14.32 -15.98 13.21
CA PRO A 346 13.03 -16.68 13.21
C PRO A 346 11.92 -15.86 13.86
N THR A 347 12.25 -14.93 14.75
CA THR A 347 11.26 -14.03 15.38
C THR A 347 10.58 -13.11 14.35
N LEU A 348 11.23 -12.80 13.23
CA LEU A 348 10.61 -12.03 12.14
C LEU A 348 9.48 -12.81 11.46
N ASP A 349 9.62 -14.13 11.33
CA ASP A 349 8.59 -14.99 10.74
C ASP A 349 7.40 -15.15 11.71
N GLU A 350 7.66 -15.16 13.02
CA GLU A 350 6.62 -15.11 14.06
C GLU A 350 5.86 -13.78 14.02
N LEU A 351 6.57 -12.63 13.96
CA LEU A 351 5.93 -11.31 13.84
C LEU A 351 5.11 -11.19 12.56
N ASP A 352 5.62 -11.69 11.43
CA ASP A 352 4.93 -11.68 10.15
C ASP A 352 3.61 -12.46 10.21
N ARG A 353 3.62 -13.63 10.85
CA ARG A 353 2.45 -14.51 10.96
C ARG A 353 1.45 -14.05 12.02
N ASP A 354 1.94 -13.76 13.22
CA ASP A 354 1.09 -13.61 14.41
C ASP A 354 0.61 -12.16 14.62
N ILE A 355 1.34 -11.17 14.08
CA ILE A 355 1.00 -9.74 14.23
C ILE A 355 0.59 -9.12 12.89
N LEU A 356 1.40 -9.30 11.85
CA LEU A 356 1.21 -8.60 10.57
C LEU A 356 0.32 -9.36 9.58
N ASP A 357 -0.07 -10.59 9.90
CA ASP A 357 -0.84 -11.51 9.04
C ASP A 357 -0.36 -11.51 7.58
N ARG A 358 0.95 -11.66 7.40
CA ARG A 358 1.61 -11.66 6.08
C ARG A 358 2.52 -12.86 5.89
N GLN A 359 2.73 -13.22 4.63
CA GLN A 359 3.82 -14.13 4.26
C GLN A 359 5.16 -13.36 4.31
N PRO A 360 6.31 -14.01 4.64
CA PRO A 360 7.58 -13.31 4.86
C PRO A 360 8.06 -12.41 3.70
N HIS A 361 7.61 -12.70 2.47
CA HIS A 361 7.98 -11.97 1.25
C HIS A 361 6.82 -11.14 0.65
N GLY A 362 5.63 -11.18 1.27
CA GLY A 362 4.42 -10.49 0.80
C GLY A 362 4.20 -9.14 1.50
N LEU A 363 3.32 -8.30 0.97
CA LEU A 363 2.96 -7.03 1.62
C LEU A 363 2.03 -7.27 2.81
N VAL A 364 2.08 -6.39 3.83
CA VAL A 364 1.03 -6.32 4.85
C VAL A 364 -0.27 -5.88 4.18
N ARG A 365 -1.34 -6.65 4.40
CA ARG A 365 -2.66 -6.36 3.86
C ARG A 365 -3.35 -5.35 4.79
N GLY A 366 -3.59 -4.14 4.32
CA GLY A 366 -4.43 -3.16 5.01
C GLY A 366 -5.84 -3.08 4.41
N LYS A 367 -6.72 -2.27 4.99
CA LYS A 367 -8.06 -1.91 4.48
C LYS A 367 -7.99 -1.31 3.07
N TRP A 368 -6.85 -0.74 2.69
CA TRP A 368 -6.56 -0.25 1.34
C TRP A 368 -6.39 -1.36 0.30
N CYS A 369 -6.04 -2.58 0.74
CA CYS A 369 -6.22 -3.77 -0.07
C CYS A 369 -7.72 -4.03 -0.12
N TYR A 370 -8.42 -3.41 -1.07
CA TYR A 370 -9.82 -3.68 -1.37
C TYR A 370 -9.98 -5.01 -2.12
N ASN A 371 -9.42 -6.03 -1.47
CA ASN A 371 -9.64 -7.44 -1.58
C ASN A 371 -9.31 -7.87 -0.16
N ARG A 372 -10.29 -8.27 0.66
CA ARG A 372 -9.99 -9.15 1.78
C ARG A 372 -9.33 -10.36 1.12
N GLY A 373 -8.01 -10.34 1.00
CA GLY A 373 -7.21 -11.45 0.55
C GLY A 373 -7.15 -12.37 1.75
N HIS A 374 -8.21 -13.12 1.98
CA HIS A 374 -7.96 -14.51 2.34
C HIS A 374 -7.89 -15.24 1.00
N ASN A 375 -7.35 -16.44 0.95
CA ASN A 375 -7.56 -17.30 -0.22
C ASN A 375 -9.07 -17.59 -0.33
N TYR A 376 -9.87 -16.62 -0.81
CA TYR A 376 -11.25 -16.82 -1.18
C TYR A 376 -11.22 -17.57 -2.51
N SER A 377 -11.01 -18.86 -2.37
CA SER A 377 -11.43 -19.85 -3.33
C SER A 377 -12.93 -19.95 -3.24
N SER A 378 -13.70 -19.42 -4.18
CA SER A 378 -15.14 -19.68 -4.18
C SER A 378 -15.48 -20.73 -5.23
N SER A 379 -16.18 -21.79 -4.80
CA SER A 379 -16.69 -22.80 -5.74
C SER A 379 -17.92 -22.26 -6.47
N CYS A 380 -17.97 -22.52 -7.77
CA CYS A 380 -19.21 -22.42 -8.54
C CYS A 380 -19.99 -23.72 -8.29
N SER A 381 -20.70 -23.79 -7.17
CA SER A 381 -21.33 -25.03 -6.68
C SER A 381 -22.72 -25.27 -7.28
N SER A 382 -23.33 -24.25 -7.90
CA SER A 382 -24.70 -24.33 -8.41
C SER A 382 -24.92 -23.36 -9.59
N ASN A 383 -26.00 -23.57 -10.33
CA ASN A 383 -26.48 -22.63 -11.34
C ASN A 383 -27.06 -21.32 -10.75
N SER A 384 -26.90 -21.09 -9.43
CA SER A 384 -27.49 -20.01 -8.65
C SER A 384 -26.50 -18.97 -8.08
N GLY A 385 -25.19 -19.18 -8.24
CA GLY A 385 -24.15 -18.20 -7.84
C GLY A 385 -22.94 -18.85 -7.15
N PHE A 386 -22.07 -18.00 -6.61
CA PHE A 386 -21.00 -18.47 -5.71
C PHE A 386 -21.61 -19.01 -4.41
N ARG A 387 -20.97 -20.04 -3.85
CA ARG A 387 -21.37 -20.61 -2.56
C ARG A 387 -21.50 -19.49 -1.51
N TRP A 388 -22.62 -19.50 -0.76
CA TRP A 388 -22.94 -18.54 0.30
C TRP A 388 -23.25 -17.10 -0.17
N ASP A 389 -23.13 -16.77 -1.45
CA ASP A 389 -23.47 -15.43 -1.93
C ASP A 389 -25.00 -15.25 -1.98
N ARG A 390 -25.49 -14.17 -1.36
CA ARG A 390 -26.90 -13.74 -1.40
C ARG A 390 -27.90 -14.83 -0.99
N GLN A 391 -27.50 -15.72 -0.09
CA GLN A 391 -28.35 -16.76 0.49
C GLN A 391 -29.24 -16.26 1.62
N TRP A 392 -28.86 -15.18 2.30
CA TRP A 392 -29.62 -14.62 3.41
C TRP A 392 -30.35 -13.34 3.03
N LEU A 393 -31.50 -13.15 3.66
CA LEU A 393 -32.35 -11.98 3.48
C LEU A 393 -32.96 -11.55 4.82
N VAL A 394 -32.99 -10.24 5.06
CA VAL A 394 -33.75 -9.68 6.18
C VAL A 394 -35.15 -9.31 5.68
N VAL A 395 -36.18 -9.78 6.37
CA VAL A 395 -37.59 -9.52 6.03
C VAL A 395 -38.31 -8.82 7.17
N ASN A 396 -39.38 -8.09 6.82
CA ASN A 396 -40.27 -7.47 7.80
C ASN A 396 -41.32 -8.46 8.32
N SER A 397 -42.20 -7.99 9.21
CA SER A 397 -43.29 -8.80 9.78
C SER A 397 -44.32 -9.32 8.77
N LYS A 398 -44.30 -8.84 7.52
CA LYS A 398 -45.15 -9.31 6.41
C LYS A 398 -44.37 -10.20 5.42
N GLY A 399 -43.17 -10.65 5.77
CA GLY A 399 -42.31 -11.45 4.88
C GLY A 399 -41.67 -10.66 3.74
N ARG A 400 -41.80 -9.32 3.69
CA ARG A 400 -41.22 -8.52 2.60
C ARG A 400 -39.77 -8.19 2.88
N ALA A 401 -38.93 -8.37 1.86
CA ALA A 401 -37.51 -8.01 1.87
C ALA A 401 -37.24 -6.57 2.32
N TYR A 402 -36.35 -6.40 3.30
CA TYR A 402 -35.64 -5.14 3.49
C TYR A 402 -34.45 -5.07 2.54
N THR A 403 -34.33 -3.95 1.85
CA THR A 403 -33.17 -3.68 0.99
C THR A 403 -32.52 -2.38 1.45
N GLN A 404 -31.23 -2.18 1.16
CA GLN A 404 -30.55 -0.92 1.47
C GLN A 404 -31.26 0.31 0.87
N ARG A 405 -32.07 0.11 -0.19
CA ARG A 405 -32.88 1.16 -0.81
C ARG A 405 -33.89 1.78 0.16
N VAL A 406 -34.42 0.97 1.08
CA VAL A 406 -35.42 1.40 2.07
C VAL A 406 -34.81 1.48 3.46
N GLU A 407 -33.84 0.61 3.76
CA GLU A 407 -33.10 0.56 5.02
C GLU A 407 -31.59 0.69 4.82
N PRO A 408 -31.05 1.92 4.62
CA PRO A 408 -29.60 2.14 4.47
C PRO A 408 -28.76 1.60 5.64
N LYS A 409 -29.33 1.49 6.85
CA LYS A 409 -28.69 0.86 8.03
C LYS A 409 -28.20 -0.57 7.80
N LEU A 410 -28.76 -1.28 6.82
CA LEU A 410 -28.26 -2.59 6.43
C LEU A 410 -26.84 -2.56 5.84
N ALA A 411 -26.35 -1.39 5.41
CA ALA A 411 -24.97 -1.25 4.93
C ALA A 411 -23.93 -1.40 6.04
N LEU A 412 -24.31 -1.16 7.31
CA LEU A 412 -23.45 -1.30 8.48
C LEU A 412 -23.35 -2.75 8.98
N VAL A 413 -24.11 -3.66 8.39
CA VAL A 413 -24.11 -5.07 8.78
C VAL A 413 -22.94 -5.75 8.08
N GLU A 414 -21.96 -6.16 8.87
CA GLU A 414 -20.80 -6.90 8.42
C GLU A 414 -21.00 -8.39 8.66
N VAL A 415 -20.53 -9.19 7.71
CA VAL A 415 -20.60 -10.65 7.79
C VAL A 415 -19.21 -11.27 7.65
N ALA A 416 -19.00 -12.37 8.36
CA ALA A 416 -17.81 -13.21 8.25
C ALA A 416 -18.22 -14.69 8.27
N LEU A 417 -17.60 -15.46 7.39
CA LEU A 417 -17.75 -16.91 7.30
C LEU A 417 -16.39 -17.58 7.62
N PRO A 418 -16.38 -18.84 8.09
CA PRO A 418 -15.15 -19.62 8.21
C PRO A 418 -14.44 -19.69 6.85
N ILE A 419 -13.11 -19.63 6.84
CA ILE A 419 -12.32 -19.63 5.60
C ILE A 419 -12.55 -20.94 4.83
N GLU A 420 -12.68 -22.03 5.57
CA GLU A 420 -12.91 -23.38 5.04
C GLU A 420 -14.28 -23.49 4.37
N ALA A 421 -15.24 -22.60 4.68
CA ALA A 421 -16.58 -22.62 4.09
C ALA A 421 -16.57 -22.46 2.56
N PHE A 422 -15.49 -21.90 2.02
CA PHE A 422 -15.32 -21.70 0.59
C PHE A 422 -14.51 -22.82 -0.09
N SER A 423 -13.92 -23.73 0.68
CA SER A 423 -13.20 -24.89 0.16
C SER A 423 -14.13 -25.89 -0.54
N GLU A 424 -13.63 -26.53 -1.59
CA GLU A 424 -14.36 -27.59 -2.30
C GLU A 424 -14.56 -28.80 -1.38
N GLY A 425 -15.80 -29.32 -1.33
CA GLY A 425 -16.15 -30.50 -0.54
C GLY A 425 -16.24 -30.27 0.97
N TRP A 426 -16.07 -29.03 1.45
CA TRP A 426 -16.30 -28.71 2.86
C TRP A 426 -17.79 -28.70 3.18
N GLU A 427 -18.15 -29.27 4.33
CA GLU A 427 -19.51 -29.25 4.87
C GLU A 427 -19.52 -28.60 6.26
N PRO A 428 -20.57 -27.83 6.60
CA PRO A 428 -20.73 -27.28 7.94
C PRO A 428 -20.73 -28.37 9.03
N ASN A 429 -20.10 -28.06 10.17
CA ASN A 429 -20.20 -28.85 11.39
C ASN A 429 -20.90 -28.01 12.49
N ASN A 430 -20.99 -28.56 13.70
CA ASN A 430 -21.66 -27.88 14.83
C ASN A 430 -20.95 -26.59 15.29
N ASP A 431 -19.70 -26.38 14.88
CA ASP A 431 -18.90 -25.20 15.20
C ASP A 431 -18.80 -24.22 14.01
N SER A 432 -19.52 -24.48 12.92
CA SER A 432 -19.55 -23.65 11.71
C SER A 432 -20.63 -22.57 11.80
N TYR A 433 -20.21 -21.30 11.94
CA TYR A 433 -21.13 -20.17 12.08
C TYR A 433 -20.87 -19.06 11.06
N LEU A 434 -21.95 -18.47 10.53
CA LEU A 434 -21.96 -17.13 9.96
C LEU A 434 -21.97 -16.12 11.12
N VAL A 435 -20.94 -15.29 11.21
CA VAL A 435 -20.84 -14.24 12.23
C VAL A 435 -21.30 -12.92 11.64
N ILE A 436 -22.29 -12.30 12.28
CA ILE A 436 -22.89 -11.02 11.88
C ILE A 436 -22.55 -9.97 12.94
N LYS A 437 -22.10 -8.79 12.49
CA LYS A 437 -21.74 -7.66 13.35
C LYS A 437 -22.38 -6.37 12.83
N ALA A 438 -22.67 -5.45 13.75
CA ALA A 438 -23.05 -4.08 13.44
C ALA A 438 -22.65 -3.14 14.58
N PRO A 439 -22.52 -1.82 14.34
CA PRO A 439 -22.17 -0.86 15.38
C PRO A 439 -23.14 -0.89 16.56
N GLY A 440 -22.62 -1.02 17.78
CA GLY A 440 -23.41 -1.04 19.01
C GLY A 440 -24.18 -2.33 19.29
N MET A 441 -23.91 -3.40 18.53
CA MET A 441 -24.54 -4.71 18.68
C MET A 441 -23.50 -5.77 19.05
N ASP A 442 -23.87 -6.72 19.92
CA ASP A 442 -23.04 -7.90 20.17
C ASP A 442 -22.97 -8.78 18.91
N PRO A 443 -21.85 -9.49 18.66
CA PRO A 443 -21.74 -10.40 17.51
C PRO A 443 -22.79 -11.51 17.55
N LEU A 444 -23.59 -11.62 16.49
CA LEU A 444 -24.58 -12.68 16.31
C LEU A 444 -23.94 -13.86 15.56
N LYS A 445 -24.14 -15.08 16.07
CA LYS A 445 -23.67 -16.31 15.42
C LYS A 445 -24.85 -17.09 14.87
N ILE A 446 -24.88 -17.29 13.56
CA ILE A 446 -25.89 -18.08 12.86
C ILE A 446 -25.28 -19.42 12.46
N PRO A 447 -25.80 -20.57 12.93
CA PRO A 447 -25.31 -21.88 12.52
C PRO A 447 -25.43 -22.07 11.00
N LEU A 448 -24.38 -22.62 10.38
CA LEU A 448 -24.40 -22.94 8.95
C LEU A 448 -25.10 -24.28 8.63
N SER A 449 -25.47 -25.06 9.65
CA SER A 449 -26.39 -26.19 9.50
C SER A 449 -27.81 -25.70 9.13
N ASP A 450 -28.60 -26.54 8.49
CA ASP A 450 -29.96 -26.17 8.05
C ASP A 450 -30.93 -25.93 9.22
N PRO A 451 -31.54 -24.73 9.32
CA PRO A 451 -32.63 -24.51 10.23
C PRO A 451 -33.78 -25.45 9.90
N SER A 452 -34.39 -25.99 10.95
CA SER A 452 -35.57 -26.86 10.81
C SER A 452 -36.85 -26.09 10.51
N VAL A 453 -36.86 -24.77 10.77
CA VAL A 453 -38.06 -23.93 10.71
C VAL A 453 -38.18 -23.25 9.35
N VAL A 454 -39.39 -23.29 8.79
CA VAL A 454 -39.72 -22.67 7.51
C VAL A 454 -40.59 -21.44 7.77
N SER A 455 -40.28 -20.34 7.09
CA SER A 455 -41.09 -19.14 7.00
C SER A 455 -41.71 -19.05 5.61
N ASP A 456 -43.02 -19.18 5.54
CA ASP A 456 -43.78 -18.97 4.29
C ASP A 456 -44.05 -17.49 4.03
N GLY A 457 -44.38 -17.16 2.78
CA GLY A 457 -44.78 -15.80 2.39
C GLY A 457 -43.63 -14.79 2.32
N VAL A 458 -42.40 -15.26 2.14
CA VAL A 458 -41.24 -14.39 1.89
C VAL A 458 -41.31 -13.86 0.47
N SER A 459 -41.21 -12.55 0.29
CA SER A 459 -41.31 -11.91 -1.02
C SER A 459 -40.11 -11.02 -1.34
N VAL A 460 -39.56 -11.16 -2.55
CA VAL A 460 -38.49 -10.34 -3.13
C VAL A 460 -38.90 -9.96 -4.54
N TRP A 461 -39.17 -8.66 -4.75
CA TRP A 461 -39.75 -8.15 -6.01
C TRP A 461 -41.07 -8.87 -6.31
N GLU A 462 -41.23 -9.37 -7.55
CA GLU A 462 -42.41 -10.14 -7.98
C GLU A 462 -42.40 -11.59 -7.49
N TRP A 463 -41.29 -12.08 -6.93
CA TRP A 463 -41.20 -13.44 -6.42
C TRP A 463 -41.74 -13.52 -4.99
N SER A 464 -42.51 -14.58 -4.70
CA SER A 464 -42.94 -14.96 -3.36
C SER A 464 -42.81 -16.47 -3.17
N GLY A 465 -42.35 -16.90 -2.01
CA GLY A 465 -42.16 -18.33 -1.68
C GLY A 465 -41.84 -18.54 -0.20
N SER A 466 -41.24 -19.68 0.11
CA SER A 466 -40.79 -20.05 1.45
C SER A 466 -39.28 -19.81 1.64
N ALA A 467 -38.84 -19.67 2.89
CA ALA A 467 -37.43 -19.58 3.26
C ALA A 467 -37.20 -20.26 4.62
N LEU A 468 -35.96 -20.59 4.96
CA LEU A 468 -35.61 -21.12 6.27
C LEU A 468 -35.45 -19.98 7.26
N ASP A 469 -36.04 -20.10 8.44
CA ASP A 469 -36.00 -19.07 9.47
C ASP A 469 -34.80 -19.28 10.40
N GLU A 470 -33.95 -18.25 10.53
CA GLU A 470 -32.72 -18.33 11.35
C GLU A 470 -32.98 -18.12 12.85
N GLY A 471 -34.26 -18.09 13.27
CA GLY A 471 -34.67 -18.20 14.66
C GLY A 471 -34.92 -16.88 15.38
N ALA A 472 -35.35 -16.99 16.63
CA ALA A 472 -35.77 -15.85 17.45
C ALA A 472 -34.62 -14.92 17.83
N GLU A 473 -33.41 -15.46 18.04
CA GLU A 473 -32.22 -14.66 18.35
C GLU A 473 -31.86 -13.74 17.19
N ALA A 474 -31.79 -14.27 15.97
CA ALA A 474 -31.54 -13.49 14.77
C ALA A 474 -32.63 -12.43 14.55
N ALA A 475 -33.89 -12.81 14.75
CA ALA A 475 -35.02 -11.87 14.66
C ALA A 475 -34.90 -10.73 15.67
N MET A 476 -34.55 -11.02 16.92
CA MET A 476 -34.36 -10.01 17.97
C MET A 476 -33.18 -9.07 17.64
N TRP A 477 -32.07 -9.64 17.19
CA TRP A 477 -30.88 -8.88 16.82
C TRP A 477 -31.15 -7.88 15.69
N PHE A 478 -31.75 -8.34 14.59
CA PHE A 478 -32.09 -7.45 13.47
C PHE A 478 -33.20 -6.46 13.85
N SER A 479 -34.16 -6.87 14.68
CA SER A 479 -35.22 -5.97 15.14
C SER A 479 -34.66 -4.83 16.00
N THR A 480 -33.66 -5.12 16.83
CA THR A 480 -32.95 -4.14 17.66
C THR A 480 -32.13 -3.19 16.79
N HIS A 481 -31.30 -3.71 15.89
CA HIS A 481 -30.45 -2.89 15.00
C HIS A 481 -31.27 -1.96 14.08
N LEU A 482 -32.36 -2.48 13.50
CA LEU A 482 -33.21 -1.72 12.59
C LEU A 482 -34.29 -0.90 13.31
N GLY A 483 -34.53 -1.16 14.60
CA GLY A 483 -35.56 -0.49 15.41
C GLY A 483 -37.00 -0.87 15.05
N LYS A 484 -37.21 -2.03 14.40
CA LYS A 484 -38.54 -2.51 13.96
C LYS A 484 -38.56 -4.01 13.73
N PRO A 485 -39.74 -4.66 13.83
CA PRO A 485 -39.88 -6.10 13.65
C PRO A 485 -39.24 -6.60 12.35
N SER A 486 -38.24 -7.45 12.50
CA SER A 486 -37.39 -7.96 11.43
C SER A 486 -37.01 -9.41 11.71
N ARG A 487 -36.87 -10.21 10.65
CA ARG A 487 -36.39 -11.60 10.73
C ARG A 487 -35.28 -11.83 9.71
N LEU A 488 -34.32 -12.68 10.04
CA LEU A 488 -33.34 -13.18 9.10
C LEU A 488 -33.84 -14.52 8.55
N VAL A 489 -33.84 -14.66 7.23
CA VAL A 489 -34.22 -15.91 6.55
C VAL A 489 -33.13 -16.32 5.57
N ARG A 490 -33.04 -17.62 5.30
CA ARG A 490 -32.09 -18.24 4.37
C ARG A 490 -32.82 -18.95 3.23
N PHE A 491 -32.31 -18.81 2.01
CA PHE A 491 -32.90 -19.44 0.83
C PHE A 491 -32.81 -20.97 0.93
N SER A 492 -33.89 -21.67 0.54
CA SER A 492 -33.91 -23.14 0.52
C SER A 492 -33.87 -23.62 -0.92
N GLU A 493 -32.69 -24.05 -1.39
CA GLU A 493 -32.51 -24.57 -2.76
C GLU A 493 -33.24 -25.90 -3.00
N VAL A 494 -33.60 -26.61 -1.92
CA VAL A 494 -34.40 -27.86 -1.99
C VAL A 494 -35.89 -27.57 -2.23
N LYS A 495 -36.40 -26.45 -1.69
CA LYS A 495 -37.84 -26.14 -1.70
C LYS A 495 -38.24 -25.12 -2.76
N GLU A 496 -37.35 -24.20 -3.07
CA GLU A 496 -37.65 -23.04 -3.90
C GLU A 496 -36.70 -22.93 -5.08
N MET A 497 -37.21 -22.38 -6.17
CA MET A 497 -36.45 -22.06 -7.36
C MET A 497 -36.82 -20.67 -7.85
N ARG A 498 -35.84 -19.77 -7.97
CA ARG A 498 -36.01 -18.47 -8.63
C ARG A 498 -35.22 -18.49 -9.92
N VAL A 499 -35.92 -18.50 -11.05
CA VAL A 499 -35.29 -18.53 -12.37
C VAL A 499 -34.79 -17.14 -12.76
N VAL A 500 -33.66 -17.10 -13.47
CA VAL A 500 -33.19 -15.90 -14.18
C VAL A 500 -34.17 -15.58 -15.32
N ASP A 501 -34.24 -14.31 -15.75
CA ASP A 501 -35.06 -13.90 -16.90
C ASP A 501 -34.72 -14.76 -18.14
N PRO A 502 -35.65 -15.61 -18.60
CA PRO A 502 -35.40 -16.56 -19.69
C PRO A 502 -35.04 -15.90 -21.01
N ASN A 503 -35.36 -14.62 -21.20
CA ASN A 503 -34.99 -13.88 -22.42
C ASN A 503 -33.49 -13.61 -22.51
N TYR A 504 -32.77 -13.67 -21.38
CA TYR A 504 -31.33 -13.42 -21.32
C TYR A 504 -30.53 -14.67 -20.99
N ALA A 505 -31.04 -15.55 -20.12
CA ALA A 505 -30.36 -16.79 -19.76
C ALA A 505 -31.37 -17.86 -19.31
N GLN A 506 -31.51 -18.94 -20.08
CA GLN A 506 -32.40 -20.06 -19.76
C GLN A 506 -31.67 -21.13 -18.94
N GLY A 507 -32.34 -21.72 -17.95
CA GLY A 507 -31.81 -22.83 -17.14
C GLY A 507 -30.94 -22.42 -15.94
N TYR A 508 -30.79 -21.11 -15.70
CA TYR A 508 -30.08 -20.57 -14.55
C TYR A 508 -31.04 -20.07 -13.48
N ASN A 509 -30.60 -20.17 -12.24
CA ASN A 509 -31.35 -19.76 -11.07
C ASN A 509 -30.63 -18.62 -10.34
N VAL A 510 -31.31 -18.04 -9.37
CA VAL A 510 -30.76 -17.13 -8.38
C VAL A 510 -31.31 -17.48 -7.01
N MET A 511 -30.61 -17.08 -5.96
CA MET A 511 -31.13 -17.10 -4.59
C MET A 511 -31.81 -15.77 -4.32
N PHE A 512 -31.45 -15.01 -3.28
CA PHE A 512 -32.01 -13.67 -3.04
C PHE A 512 -31.35 -12.55 -3.87
N SER A 513 -30.57 -12.90 -4.90
CA SER A 513 -30.06 -11.94 -5.88
C SER A 513 -31.20 -11.20 -6.60
N ASP A 514 -30.90 -9.98 -7.07
CA ASP A 514 -31.90 -9.13 -7.74
C ASP A 514 -32.29 -9.64 -9.13
N GLY A 515 -31.40 -10.36 -9.84
CA GLY A 515 -31.75 -10.89 -11.16
C GLY A 515 -30.76 -11.84 -11.80
N TYR A 516 -29.47 -11.78 -11.45
CA TYR A 516 -28.44 -12.67 -12.01
C TYR A 516 -27.50 -13.19 -10.91
N PRO A 517 -26.92 -14.39 -11.09
CA PRO A 517 -26.08 -15.04 -10.08
C PRO A 517 -24.72 -14.36 -9.91
N TYR A 518 -24.20 -13.74 -10.98
CA TYR A 518 -22.90 -13.08 -10.96
C TYR A 518 -22.97 -11.67 -11.51
N LEU A 519 -22.23 -10.77 -10.88
CA LEU A 519 -21.96 -9.43 -11.35
C LEU A 519 -20.45 -9.24 -11.50
N MET A 520 -20.03 -8.86 -12.71
CA MET A 520 -18.65 -8.53 -13.04
C MET A 520 -18.48 -7.02 -13.20
N LEU A 521 -17.35 -6.51 -12.71
CA LEU A 521 -16.86 -5.15 -12.95
C LEU A 521 -15.38 -5.19 -13.29
N SER A 522 -14.88 -4.14 -13.94
CA SER A 522 -13.43 -3.91 -14.04
C SER A 522 -12.93 -2.77 -13.14
N GLN A 523 -11.68 -2.89 -12.70
CA GLN A 523 -10.97 -1.82 -12.02
C GLN A 523 -10.75 -0.62 -12.96
N GLY A 524 -10.56 -0.86 -14.27
CA GLY A 524 -10.53 0.17 -15.30
C GLY A 524 -11.79 1.03 -15.33
N SER A 525 -12.98 0.41 -15.29
CA SER A 525 -14.28 1.11 -15.19
C SER A 525 -14.43 1.91 -13.91
N MET A 526 -14.01 1.34 -12.78
CA MET A 526 -14.00 2.02 -11.48
C MET A 526 -13.13 3.27 -11.51
N ASN A 527 -11.91 3.16 -12.07
CA ASN A 527 -10.98 4.27 -12.20
C ASN A 527 -11.53 5.37 -13.11
N ALA A 528 -12.09 5.00 -14.26
CA ALA A 528 -12.70 5.95 -15.19
C ALA A 528 -13.88 6.70 -14.55
N LEU A 529 -14.77 6.01 -13.84
CA LEU A 529 -15.85 6.66 -13.09
C LEU A 529 -15.30 7.60 -12.01
N ASN A 530 -14.38 7.12 -11.18
CA ASN A 530 -13.82 7.90 -10.08
C ASN A 530 -13.04 9.14 -10.55
N SER A 531 -12.49 9.12 -11.77
CA SER A 531 -11.83 10.29 -12.36
C SER A 531 -12.80 11.44 -12.69
N LEU A 532 -14.09 11.14 -12.85
CA LEU A 532 -15.15 12.10 -13.15
C LEU A 532 -15.90 12.58 -11.90
N LEU A 533 -15.75 11.87 -10.79
CA LEU A 533 -16.40 12.19 -9.52
C LEU A 533 -15.57 13.21 -8.73
N LYS A 534 -16.27 14.12 -8.04
CA LYS A 534 -15.63 15.04 -7.08
C LYS A 534 -15.00 14.28 -5.91
N GLU A 535 -15.70 13.24 -5.45
CA GLU A 535 -15.26 12.34 -4.39
C GLU A 535 -15.31 10.91 -4.93
N PRO A 536 -14.16 10.20 -5.01
CA PRO A 536 -14.13 8.82 -5.45
C PRO A 536 -15.01 7.91 -4.60
N VAL A 537 -15.68 6.96 -5.23
CA VAL A 537 -16.50 5.96 -4.54
C VAL A 537 -15.83 4.58 -4.56
N PRO A 538 -15.91 3.82 -3.45
CA PRO A 538 -15.36 2.46 -3.39
C PRO A 538 -16.20 1.45 -4.17
N VAL A 539 -15.55 0.36 -4.60
CA VAL A 539 -16.18 -0.72 -5.39
C VAL A 539 -17.29 -1.45 -4.62
N ASN A 540 -17.23 -1.48 -3.27
CA ASN A 540 -18.26 -2.12 -2.44
C ASN A 540 -19.66 -1.53 -2.66
N ARG A 541 -19.78 -0.28 -3.13
CA ARG A 541 -21.07 0.34 -3.47
C ARG A 541 -21.76 -0.37 -4.65
N PHE A 542 -20.99 -1.02 -5.52
CA PHE A 542 -21.48 -1.74 -6.70
C PHE A 542 -21.67 -3.25 -6.47
N ARG A 543 -21.08 -3.79 -5.40
CA ARG A 543 -21.21 -5.18 -4.95
C ARG A 543 -20.97 -6.23 -6.07
N PRO A 544 -19.85 -6.17 -6.83
CA PRO A 544 -19.49 -7.26 -7.74
C PRO A 544 -19.28 -8.57 -7.00
N ASN A 545 -19.49 -9.67 -7.73
CA ASN A 545 -18.94 -10.98 -7.38
C ASN A 545 -17.48 -11.09 -7.84
N VAL A 546 -17.17 -10.52 -9.02
CA VAL A 546 -15.82 -10.56 -9.60
C VAL A 546 -15.42 -9.17 -10.05
N LEU A 547 -14.23 -8.74 -9.62
CA LEU A 547 -13.57 -7.50 -10.06
C LEU A 547 -12.33 -7.87 -10.87
N VAL A 548 -12.29 -7.47 -12.14
CA VAL A 548 -11.19 -7.77 -13.06
C VAL A 548 -10.27 -6.57 -13.19
N ASP A 549 -8.96 -6.79 -13.19
CA ASP A 549 -7.96 -5.75 -13.41
C ASP A 549 -7.17 -6.03 -14.70
N GLY A 550 -6.50 -5.00 -15.25
CA GLY A 550 -5.67 -5.11 -16.44
C GLY A 550 -6.44 -5.05 -17.77
N CYS A 551 -7.64 -4.44 -17.79
CA CYS A 551 -8.39 -4.18 -19.02
C CYS A 551 -8.75 -2.70 -19.18
N GLU A 552 -9.03 -2.30 -20.43
CA GLU A 552 -9.50 -0.95 -20.74
C GLU A 552 -10.82 -0.62 -20.02
N PRO A 553 -11.05 0.65 -19.64
CA PRO A 553 -12.31 1.05 -19.02
C PRO A 553 -13.52 0.60 -19.83
N PHE A 554 -14.48 -0.01 -19.14
CA PHE A 554 -15.73 -0.55 -19.69
C PHE A 554 -15.57 -1.70 -20.69
N ALA A 555 -14.39 -2.29 -20.82
CA ALA A 555 -14.20 -3.47 -21.68
C ALA A 555 -15.12 -4.63 -21.28
N GLU A 556 -15.47 -4.74 -19.99
CA GLU A 556 -16.37 -5.78 -19.49
C GLU A 556 -17.76 -5.72 -20.09
N ASP A 557 -18.22 -4.57 -20.60
CA ASP A 557 -19.54 -4.49 -21.26
C ASP A 557 -19.61 -5.36 -22.51
N LEU A 558 -18.46 -5.59 -23.14
CA LEU A 558 -18.36 -6.27 -24.43
C LEU A 558 -18.13 -7.78 -24.26
N TRP A 559 -17.77 -8.25 -23.07
CA TRP A 559 -17.40 -9.65 -22.88
C TRP A 559 -18.62 -10.55 -23.00
N LYS A 560 -18.65 -11.40 -24.04
CA LYS A 560 -19.73 -12.36 -24.25
C LYS A 560 -19.41 -13.69 -23.61
N GLU A 561 -18.18 -14.14 -23.73
CA GLU A 561 -17.70 -15.40 -23.19
C GLU A 561 -16.29 -15.20 -22.64
N ILE A 562 -16.10 -15.53 -21.36
CA ILE A 562 -14.81 -15.45 -20.68
C ILE A 562 -14.54 -16.74 -19.94
N GLN A 563 -13.29 -16.97 -19.59
CA GLN A 563 -12.87 -18.12 -18.80
C GLN A 563 -11.98 -17.70 -17.64
N ILE A 564 -12.30 -18.21 -16.44
CA ILE A 564 -11.53 -18.03 -15.21
C ILE A 564 -11.31 -19.41 -14.60
N ASN A 565 -10.05 -19.84 -14.47
CA ASN A 565 -9.68 -21.17 -13.95
C ASN A 565 -10.54 -22.33 -14.50
N LYS A 566 -10.67 -22.40 -15.83
CA LYS A 566 -11.46 -23.41 -16.57
C LYS A 566 -12.99 -23.36 -16.34
N LEU A 567 -13.50 -22.35 -15.65
CA LEU A 567 -14.93 -22.02 -15.60
C LEU A 567 -15.24 -20.98 -16.66
N THR A 568 -16.28 -21.27 -17.44
CA THR A 568 -16.76 -20.42 -18.52
C THR A 568 -17.90 -19.56 -17.98
N PHE A 569 -17.77 -18.25 -18.14
CA PHE A 569 -18.81 -17.28 -17.80
C PHE A 569 -19.31 -16.61 -19.08
N GLU A 570 -20.62 -16.42 -19.15
CA GLU A 570 -21.29 -15.77 -20.27
C GLU A 570 -21.86 -14.43 -19.84
N GLY A 571 -21.53 -13.37 -20.60
CA GLY A 571 -22.06 -12.03 -20.41
C GLY A 571 -23.46 -11.92 -21.01
N VAL A 572 -24.46 -11.86 -20.13
CA VAL A 572 -25.86 -12.00 -20.52
C VAL A 572 -26.63 -10.70 -20.52
N LYS A 573 -26.21 -9.69 -19.74
CA LYS A 573 -26.90 -8.39 -19.68
C LYS A 573 -26.07 -7.29 -19.03
N LEU A 574 -26.03 -6.08 -19.59
CA LEU A 574 -25.47 -4.93 -18.88
C LEU A 574 -26.22 -4.67 -17.57
N CYS A 575 -25.50 -4.39 -16.50
CA CYS A 575 -26.10 -4.19 -15.19
C CYS A 575 -26.64 -2.76 -15.05
N SER A 576 -27.96 -2.61 -15.20
CA SER A 576 -28.63 -1.35 -14.88
C SER A 576 -28.53 -1.06 -13.38
N ARG A 577 -28.02 0.11 -13.00
CA ARG A 577 -27.82 0.44 -11.59
C ARG A 577 -29.04 1.10 -10.97
N CYS A 578 -29.40 0.62 -9.79
CA CYS A 578 -30.39 1.22 -8.92
C CYS A 578 -29.73 2.29 -8.02
N LYS A 579 -30.46 2.78 -7.00
CA LYS A 579 -29.95 3.78 -6.04
C LYS A 579 -28.97 3.25 -4.97
N VAL A 580 -28.74 1.94 -4.86
CA VAL A 580 -27.85 1.40 -3.82
C VAL A 580 -26.42 1.97 -3.90
N PRO A 581 -25.79 2.12 -5.08
CA PRO A 581 -24.47 2.71 -5.18
C PRO A 581 -24.37 4.16 -4.68
N THR A 582 -25.50 4.87 -4.50
CA THR A 582 -25.51 6.23 -3.96
C THR A 582 -25.51 6.29 -2.43
N ILE A 583 -25.60 5.13 -1.78
CA ILE A 583 -25.59 5.02 -0.32
C ILE A 583 -24.15 4.81 0.13
N ASN A 584 -23.66 5.69 1.00
CA ASN A 584 -22.37 5.50 1.67
C ASN A 584 -22.47 4.28 2.60
N GLN A 585 -21.63 3.28 2.36
CA GLN A 585 -21.71 2.00 3.07
C GLN A 585 -21.20 2.08 4.52
N GLU A 586 -20.47 3.15 4.88
CA GLU A 586 -19.95 3.37 6.24
C GLU A 586 -20.84 4.28 7.08
N THR A 587 -21.49 5.27 6.44
CA THR A 587 -22.29 6.28 7.17
C THR A 587 -23.79 6.14 6.97
N THR A 588 -24.23 5.28 6.03
CA THR A 588 -25.64 5.09 5.62
C THR A 588 -26.28 6.29 4.95
N VAL A 589 -25.54 7.38 4.76
CA VAL A 589 -26.03 8.61 4.12
C VAL A 589 -26.23 8.33 2.63
N ALA A 590 -27.45 8.58 2.15
CA ALA A 590 -27.78 8.54 0.74
C ALA A 590 -27.40 9.87 0.07
N GLY A 591 -26.76 9.79 -1.09
CA GLY A 591 -26.47 10.92 -1.97
C GLY A 591 -27.05 10.72 -3.37
N SER A 592 -26.60 11.55 -4.31
CA SER A 592 -26.94 11.46 -5.73
C SER A 592 -25.86 10.75 -6.57
N GLU A 593 -24.60 10.83 -6.13
CA GLU A 593 -23.47 10.18 -6.80
C GLU A 593 -23.31 8.72 -6.38
N PRO A 594 -22.94 7.80 -7.30
CA PRO A 594 -22.39 8.06 -8.64
C PRO A 594 -23.43 8.14 -9.77
N THR A 595 -24.72 8.09 -9.47
CA THR A 595 -25.78 8.01 -10.49
C THR A 595 -25.84 9.26 -11.35
N GLU A 596 -25.69 10.46 -10.78
CA GLU A 596 -25.67 11.72 -11.54
C GLU A 596 -24.53 11.78 -12.56
N THR A 597 -23.34 11.35 -12.18
CA THR A 597 -22.20 11.28 -13.09
C THR A 597 -22.40 10.20 -14.14
N LEU A 598 -22.86 9.00 -13.76
CA LEU A 598 -23.17 7.93 -14.71
C LEU A 598 -24.26 8.32 -15.73
N LEU A 599 -25.25 9.14 -15.36
CA LEU A 599 -26.29 9.60 -16.30
C LEU A 599 -25.71 10.36 -17.50
N LYS A 600 -24.58 11.05 -17.32
CA LYS A 600 -23.96 11.90 -18.36
C LYS A 600 -23.32 11.09 -19.48
N PHE A 601 -22.75 9.92 -19.18
CA PHE A 601 -21.94 9.16 -20.15
C PHE A 601 -22.22 7.65 -20.20
N ARG A 602 -23.03 7.13 -19.27
CA ARG A 602 -23.38 5.70 -19.12
C ARG A 602 -24.89 5.46 -19.07
N SER A 603 -25.69 6.44 -19.50
CA SER A 603 -27.13 6.26 -19.66
C SER A 603 -27.45 5.35 -20.86
N ASP A 604 -28.66 4.80 -20.90
CA ASP A 604 -29.24 4.19 -22.11
C ASP A 604 -29.15 5.12 -23.33
N LYS A 605 -29.32 6.42 -23.15
CA LYS A 605 -29.16 7.41 -24.22
C LYS A 605 -27.73 7.43 -24.78
N ALA A 606 -26.73 7.30 -23.90
CA ALA A 606 -25.33 7.32 -24.30
C ALA A 606 -24.88 5.99 -24.92
N LEU A 607 -25.25 4.86 -24.31
CA LEU A 607 -24.77 3.54 -24.72
C LEU A 607 -25.63 2.89 -25.82
N ARG A 608 -26.92 3.25 -25.88
CA ARG A 608 -27.93 2.60 -26.74
C ARG A 608 -28.83 3.65 -27.39
N PRO A 609 -28.29 4.57 -28.21
CA PRO A 609 -29.06 5.69 -28.78
C PRO A 609 -30.23 5.23 -29.67
N ASN A 610 -30.11 4.06 -30.30
CA ASN A 610 -31.09 3.51 -31.23
C ASN A 610 -32.19 2.65 -30.55
N LYS A 611 -32.25 2.62 -29.21
CA LYS A 611 -33.28 1.88 -28.45
C LYS A 611 -34.24 2.83 -27.74
N LYS A 612 -35.37 2.32 -27.26
CA LYS A 612 -36.34 3.10 -26.48
C LYS A 612 -35.71 3.51 -25.14
N GLN A 613 -35.66 4.81 -24.88
CA GLN A 613 -35.04 5.40 -23.70
C GLN A 613 -35.92 5.19 -22.46
N GLN A 614 -35.32 4.72 -21.37
CA GLN A 614 -35.94 4.40 -20.08
C GLN A 614 -35.29 5.18 -18.91
N GLY A 615 -34.26 5.99 -19.17
CA GLY A 615 -33.54 6.76 -18.15
C GLY A 615 -32.64 5.90 -17.26
N LYS A 616 -32.22 4.72 -17.74
CA LYS A 616 -31.37 3.79 -16.98
C LYS A 616 -29.90 4.14 -17.14
N VAL A 617 -29.10 3.86 -16.12
CA VAL A 617 -27.62 3.91 -16.20
C VAL A 617 -27.03 2.52 -16.04
N TYR A 618 -25.93 2.24 -16.74
CA TYR A 618 -25.30 0.93 -16.75
C TYR A 618 -23.86 0.99 -16.26
N PHE A 619 -23.49 0.03 -15.42
CA PHE A 619 -22.12 -0.10 -14.93
C PHE A 619 -21.88 -1.55 -14.54
N GLY A 620 -20.85 -2.21 -15.09
CA GLY A 620 -20.65 -3.65 -14.92
C GLY A 620 -21.64 -4.52 -15.71
N GLN A 621 -21.37 -5.82 -15.70
CA GLN A 621 -22.05 -6.81 -16.54
C GLN A 621 -22.56 -7.97 -15.70
N ASN A 622 -23.83 -8.36 -15.91
CA ASN A 622 -24.40 -9.55 -15.31
C ASN A 622 -23.95 -10.79 -16.09
N MET A 623 -23.53 -11.82 -15.36
CA MET A 623 -22.98 -13.05 -15.94
C MET A 623 -23.73 -14.28 -15.43
N VAL A 624 -23.66 -15.37 -16.20
CA VAL A 624 -23.97 -16.74 -15.77
C VAL A 624 -22.74 -17.63 -15.97
N CYS A 625 -22.67 -18.76 -15.27
CA CYS A 625 -21.56 -19.71 -15.42
C CYS A 625 -22.03 -21.00 -16.08
N SER A 626 -21.62 -21.24 -17.32
CA SER A 626 -22.14 -22.35 -18.15
C SER A 626 -21.69 -23.72 -17.66
N ASP A 627 -20.50 -23.80 -17.07
CA ASP A 627 -19.98 -25.03 -16.48
C ASP A 627 -20.75 -25.46 -15.22
N ALA A 628 -21.52 -24.56 -14.59
CA ALA A 628 -22.37 -24.87 -13.43
C ALA A 628 -23.53 -25.84 -13.74
N LEU A 629 -23.85 -26.03 -15.03
CA LEU A 629 -24.86 -26.98 -15.50
C LEU A 629 -24.29 -28.39 -15.72
N SER A 630 -22.97 -28.55 -15.68
CA SER A 630 -22.32 -29.85 -15.88
C SER A 630 -22.06 -30.53 -14.54
N HIS A 631 -22.49 -31.79 -14.39
CA HIS A 631 -22.24 -32.62 -13.20
C HIS A 631 -20.73 -32.99 -13.10
N GLY A 632 -19.90 -32.04 -12.69
CA GLY A 632 -18.48 -32.21 -12.45
C GLY A 632 -18.05 -31.59 -11.12
N LYS A 633 -16.92 -32.04 -10.58
CA LYS A 633 -16.29 -31.50 -9.36
C LYS A 633 -16.20 -29.96 -9.44
N GLY A 634 -16.63 -29.29 -8.36
CA GLY A 634 -16.84 -27.85 -8.30
C GLY A 634 -15.54 -27.09 -8.44
N LYS A 635 -15.25 -26.60 -9.64
CA LYS A 635 -14.07 -25.76 -9.90
C LYS A 635 -14.18 -24.47 -9.08
N ILE A 636 -13.03 -24.00 -8.64
CA ILE A 636 -12.88 -22.87 -7.73
C ILE A 636 -12.36 -21.67 -8.52
N VAL A 637 -12.91 -20.48 -8.30
CA VAL A 637 -12.28 -19.21 -8.69
C VAL A 637 -11.50 -18.65 -7.51
N LYS A 638 -10.24 -18.25 -7.73
CA LYS A 638 -9.37 -17.62 -6.74
C LYS A 638 -9.00 -16.20 -7.17
N VAL A 639 -8.78 -15.34 -6.18
CA VAL A 639 -8.19 -14.02 -6.42
C VAL A 639 -6.80 -14.20 -7.04
N GLY A 640 -6.56 -13.53 -8.17
CA GLY A 640 -5.33 -13.65 -8.96
C GLY A 640 -5.41 -14.62 -10.14
N ASP A 641 -6.51 -15.38 -10.28
CA ASP A 641 -6.72 -16.20 -11.48
C ASP A 641 -6.81 -15.31 -12.74
N PRO A 642 -6.12 -15.67 -13.84
CA PRO A 642 -6.20 -14.92 -15.08
C PRO A 642 -7.60 -15.05 -15.70
N VAL A 643 -8.06 -13.96 -16.33
CA VAL A 643 -9.32 -13.91 -17.08
C VAL A 643 -9.01 -13.93 -18.57
N TYR A 644 -9.50 -14.94 -19.27
CA TYR A 644 -9.35 -15.06 -20.72
C TYR A 644 -10.67 -14.66 -21.39
N VAL A 645 -10.63 -13.70 -22.30
CA VAL A 645 -11.81 -13.28 -23.08
C VAL A 645 -11.82 -14.04 -24.39
N HIS A 646 -12.81 -14.91 -24.58
CA HIS A 646 -12.93 -15.76 -25.77
C HIS A 646 -13.83 -15.16 -26.84
N LYS A 647 -14.90 -14.48 -26.44
CA LYS A 647 -15.84 -13.82 -27.35
C LYS A 647 -16.23 -12.47 -26.82
N VAL A 648 -16.34 -11.50 -27.72
CA VAL A 648 -16.86 -10.15 -27.44
C VAL A 648 -18.03 -9.82 -28.36
N VAL A 649 -18.93 -8.96 -27.90
CA VAL A 649 -19.89 -8.28 -28.78
C VAL A 649 -19.22 -7.06 -29.44
N PRO A 650 -19.61 -6.68 -30.66
CA PRO A 650 -18.95 -5.60 -31.41
C PRO A 650 -19.07 -4.22 -30.77
N SER A 651 -20.15 -3.96 -30.02
CA SER A 651 -20.39 -2.68 -29.37
C SER A 651 -21.31 -2.82 -28.14
N SER A 652 -21.27 -1.84 -27.24
CA SER A 652 -22.17 -1.77 -26.07
C SER A 652 -23.63 -1.57 -26.47
N ALA A 653 -23.91 -1.05 -27.67
CA ALA A 653 -25.26 -0.94 -28.23
C ALA A 653 -25.86 -2.32 -28.58
N GLU A 654 -25.00 -3.26 -28.97
CA GLU A 654 -25.33 -4.65 -29.30
C GLU A 654 -25.30 -5.58 -28.08
N ALA A 655 -24.67 -5.15 -26.97
CA ALA A 655 -24.76 -5.86 -25.72
C ALA A 655 -26.22 -5.98 -25.24
N PRO A 656 -26.66 -7.16 -24.75
CA PRO A 656 -27.98 -7.29 -24.16
C PRO A 656 -28.09 -6.37 -22.93
N ALA A 657 -29.22 -5.69 -22.76
CA ALA A 657 -29.44 -4.74 -21.67
C ALA A 657 -30.93 -4.49 -21.42
#